data_AF-A0AA37SA61-F1
#
_entry.id   AF-A0AA37SA61-F1
#
_cell.length_a   1.000
_cell.length_b   1.000
_cell.length_c   1.000
_cell.angle_alpha   90.00
_cell.angle_beta   90.00
_cell.angle_gamma   90.00
#
_symmetry.space_group_name_H-M   'P 1'
#
loop_
_entity.id
_entity.type
_entity.pdbx_description
1 polymer ?
#
loop_
_entity_poly.entity_id
_entity_poly.type
_entity_poly.pdbx_seq_one_letter_code
_entity_poly.pdbx_strand_id
1 'polypeptide(L)'
;MLERFTRFTAIKLSQVPVYTMALCLFMGGHCYALSALSLQAPPSSDIAKDSLQVWRHEFESKQTLMTGLLEDHMSPQSIHYINGLILENSPYLLKHAVNPINWQPWSENVFLQAKEQKKLVFLSIGYSSCHWCNVMEKESFNDLGIAGLLADDYIAVKVDREERPDVDSYYTSVLQEVLGTSGWPISVILNAAGDPLFAASYLPKHKLSTLLPRLSRLMKTNADLMNTNAKQITALVKERYTRVQSATWDPKVLETTTNALKKRLDPVTGGYKGAPKFPNEAMLLFALERLSHEYDDQLAELVKLQLANMMSKAMYDHVNGGFHRYVTDDQWLLPHFEKMLYNQAQLLMVYSKAYQLFADPLYLAVINDLFRFSSEHLYGQGEGFYTSINAVYQKQDGGFYTWKPAELDSLLRNFESRTLVQRYALPGTNLQGVYFSAPFDPKNSDLKHLLKERREGSPEVDKKVITAWNGLMINGLANAYSVTGNEKMKALAISTAHTIWRNHFDAAQNRLIRSSFQGKTNHRGQLSDYSYLANAFLKIHELTEDDVWLKRTQKLVDIVSTYFTAGNGSFYSSDERKTDTWNAENQNVNDPQSVSENLTTFQRHQYFRDGELFAGNSVMLEVMHNLWLRTGNGEIGTMLLSMKETIKSYFDLQPFDNLYAGKVLTEISQGATEHQQYFAMGKGYVEFNYQRASCDLPANLEFSIKLKDGWHMNSSSPNNQYLIPTRLTVDSGLIKVDYPKDSIRKLTFSEQALRVYQGQFRILAQAQTNSLSKLKLDLQVCGDRQCLAPQSINFMLAQCQS
;
A
#
# COMPACT_ATOMS: atom_id res chain seq x y z
N MET A 1 51.74 -22.71 46.00
CA MET A 1 50.45 -22.37 45.33
C MET A 1 49.49 -21.91 46.40
N LEU A 2 48.82 -20.78 46.19
CA LEU A 2 47.85 -20.08 47.07
C LEU A 2 48.30 -19.15 48.21
N GLU A 3 49.60 -18.84 48.40
CA GLU A 3 50.01 -17.92 49.50
C GLU A 3 51.02 -16.82 49.13
N ARG A 4 51.28 -16.56 47.83
CA ARG A 4 52.22 -15.52 47.39
C ARG A 4 51.61 -14.40 46.51
N PHE A 5 50.28 -14.31 46.41
CA PHE A 5 49.61 -13.31 45.56
C PHE A 5 48.80 -12.24 46.30
N THR A 6 48.83 -12.20 47.64
CA THR A 6 48.01 -11.30 48.48
C THR A 6 48.80 -10.18 49.16
N ARG A 7 49.75 -9.56 48.46
CA ARG A 7 50.36 -8.29 48.92
C ARG A 7 50.70 -7.38 47.75
N PHE A 8 49.68 -6.80 47.10
CA PHE A 8 49.76 -5.51 46.40
C PHE A 8 48.32 -4.97 46.17
N THR A 9 47.63 -4.62 47.25
CA THR A 9 46.36 -3.89 47.22
C THR A 9 46.51 -2.61 48.02
N ALA A 10 46.91 -1.53 47.33
CA ALA A 10 46.71 -0.15 47.80
C ALA A 10 47.01 0.86 46.67
N ILE A 11 46.29 0.81 45.55
CA ILE A 11 46.22 1.95 44.61
C ILE A 11 44.76 2.15 44.20
N LYS A 12 44.35 3.42 44.26
CA LYS A 12 43.00 3.97 44.17
C LYS A 12 42.20 3.50 42.95
N LEU A 13 40.94 3.15 43.23
CA LEU A 13 39.81 3.14 42.28
C LEU A 13 39.61 4.52 41.67
N SER A 14 40.08 4.70 40.44
CA SER A 14 39.54 5.67 39.47
C SER A 14 40.26 5.48 38.13
N GLN A 15 39.77 4.58 37.27
CA GLN A 15 39.84 4.64 35.79
C GLN A 15 39.34 3.32 35.15
N VAL A 16 38.37 3.49 34.26
CA VAL A 16 37.74 2.54 33.31
C VAL A 16 38.54 2.59 31.97
N PRO A 17 38.45 1.68 30.95
CA PRO A 17 38.21 0.23 30.88
C PRO A 17 39.36 -0.48 30.11
N VAL A 18 40.15 -1.36 30.75
CA VAL A 18 41.10 -2.23 30.01
C VAL A 18 40.75 -3.72 30.18
N TYR A 19 39.91 -4.06 31.16
CA TYR A 19 39.61 -5.46 31.49
C TYR A 19 38.47 -6.09 30.69
N THR A 20 37.57 -5.30 30.09
CA THR A 20 36.49 -5.83 29.24
C THR A 20 37.01 -6.40 27.92
N MET A 21 38.21 -5.98 27.49
CA MET A 21 38.81 -6.40 26.22
C MET A 21 39.54 -7.75 26.34
N ALA A 22 40.02 -8.11 27.53
CA ALA A 22 40.83 -9.31 27.75
C ALA A 22 40.00 -10.60 27.93
N LEU A 23 38.75 -10.50 28.40
CA LEU A 23 37.86 -11.67 28.50
C LEU A 23 37.20 -12.07 27.16
N CYS A 24 37.10 -11.15 26.19
CA CYS A 24 36.48 -11.42 24.88
C CYS A 24 37.37 -12.25 23.92
N LEU A 25 38.68 -12.34 24.16
CA LEU A 25 39.60 -13.08 23.29
C LEU A 25 39.57 -14.60 23.49
N PHE A 26 38.95 -15.10 24.58
CA PHE A 26 38.98 -16.52 24.93
C PHE A 26 37.71 -17.32 24.58
N MET A 27 36.62 -16.66 24.19
CA MET A 27 35.40 -17.33 23.74
C MET A 27 35.02 -16.76 22.37
N GLY A 28 35.20 -17.56 21.31
CA GLY A 28 34.98 -17.17 19.91
C GLY A 28 33.53 -16.82 19.54
N GLY A 29 32.95 -15.80 20.18
CA GLY A 29 31.66 -15.21 19.90
C GLY A 29 31.79 -13.69 19.74
N HIS A 30 31.07 -13.13 18.78
CA HIS A 30 31.05 -11.68 18.51
C HIS A 30 30.39 -10.95 19.69
N CYS A 31 31.20 -10.44 20.62
CA CYS A 31 30.72 -9.71 21.78
C CYS A 31 30.86 -8.20 21.55
N TYR A 32 29.87 -7.56 20.93
CA TYR A 32 29.73 -6.10 20.93
C TYR A 32 28.97 -5.67 22.19
N ALA A 33 29.63 -5.64 23.34
CA ALA A 33 29.07 -4.95 24.51
C ALA A 33 29.20 -3.42 24.31
N LEU A 34 28.29 -2.84 23.51
CA LEU A 34 28.18 -1.40 23.30
C LEU A 34 27.66 -0.74 24.59
N SER A 35 28.52 -0.11 25.38
CA SER A 35 28.07 0.66 26.56
C SER A 35 27.54 2.03 26.13
N ALA A 36 26.34 2.44 26.54
CA ALA A 36 25.83 3.77 26.19
C ALA A 36 26.67 4.93 26.76
N LEU A 37 27.48 4.65 27.81
CA LEU A 37 28.46 5.57 28.38
C LEU A 37 29.53 6.05 27.37
N SER A 38 29.78 5.31 26.28
CA SER A 38 30.73 5.72 25.23
C SER A 38 30.12 6.53 24.10
N LEU A 39 28.79 6.67 24.04
CA LEU A 39 28.09 7.42 22.99
C LEU A 39 28.18 8.92 23.24
N GLN A 40 28.54 9.70 22.23
CA GLN A 40 28.69 11.16 22.31
C GLN A 40 27.58 11.87 21.54
N ALA A 41 27.36 13.15 21.85
CA ALA A 41 26.53 14.00 21.00
C ALA A 41 27.19 14.16 19.61
N PRO A 42 26.41 14.25 18.52
CA PRO A 42 26.89 14.62 17.20
C PRO A 42 27.82 15.85 17.24
N PRO A 43 28.91 15.88 16.43
CA PRO A 43 29.83 17.01 16.42
C PRO A 43 29.11 18.31 16.05
N SER A 44 29.63 19.43 16.58
CA SER A 44 29.13 20.78 16.30
C SER A 44 27.64 21.00 16.58
N SER A 45 27.04 20.20 17.46
CA SER A 45 25.64 20.32 17.86
C SER A 45 25.52 20.93 19.26
N ASP A 46 24.62 21.90 19.41
CA ASP A 46 24.32 22.52 20.70
C ASP A 46 23.23 21.70 21.41
N ILE A 47 23.63 20.54 21.94
CA ILE A 47 22.73 19.58 22.58
C ILE A 47 22.90 19.67 24.10
N ALA A 48 21.80 19.96 24.78
CA ALA A 48 21.77 20.01 26.24
C ALA A 48 22.23 18.67 26.86
N LYS A 49 23.00 18.75 27.95
CA LYS A 49 23.53 17.58 28.65
C LYS A 49 22.42 16.61 29.10
N ASP A 50 21.29 17.15 29.53
CA ASP A 50 20.15 16.37 30.00
C ASP A 50 19.52 15.57 28.84
N SER A 51 19.38 16.17 27.66
CA SER A 51 18.89 15.47 26.46
C SER A 51 19.80 14.31 26.08
N LEU A 52 21.13 14.50 26.11
CA LEU A 52 22.08 13.43 25.82
C LEU A 52 22.00 12.29 26.86
N GLN A 53 21.75 12.61 28.13
CA GLN A 53 21.56 11.58 29.17
C GLN A 53 20.29 10.76 28.93
N VAL A 54 19.18 11.41 28.56
CA VAL A 54 17.93 10.73 28.19
C VAL A 54 18.16 9.80 27.00
N TRP A 55 18.87 10.27 25.97
CA TRP A 55 19.15 9.46 24.78
C TRP A 55 20.00 8.23 25.08
N ARG A 56 21.03 8.38 25.92
CA ARG A 56 21.86 7.24 26.35
C ARG A 56 21.03 6.22 27.12
N HIS A 57 20.15 6.67 28.02
CA HIS A 57 19.27 5.78 28.76
C HIS A 57 18.30 5.03 27.82
N GLU A 58 17.71 5.72 26.85
CA GLU A 58 16.82 5.06 25.87
C GLU A 58 17.59 4.11 24.95
N PHE A 59 18.86 4.40 24.63
CA PHE A 59 19.69 3.46 23.89
C PHE A 59 19.94 2.16 24.69
N GLU A 60 20.17 2.25 26.00
CA GLU A 60 20.29 1.07 26.87
C GLU A 60 18.98 0.27 26.88
N SER A 61 17.83 0.95 26.97
CA SER A 61 16.52 0.30 26.95
C SER A 61 16.24 -0.41 25.61
N LYS A 62 16.78 0.11 24.51
CA LYS A 62 16.66 -0.44 23.14
C LYS A 62 17.86 -1.25 22.67
N GLN A 63 18.83 -1.59 23.52
CA GLN A 63 20.12 -2.14 23.08
C GLN A 63 19.99 -3.39 22.20
N THR A 64 19.13 -4.35 22.57
CA THR A 64 18.88 -5.57 21.78
C THR A 64 18.28 -5.25 20.41
N LEU A 65 17.30 -4.34 20.36
CA LEU A 65 16.69 -3.89 19.11
C LEU A 65 17.71 -3.20 18.22
N MET A 66 18.49 -2.26 18.79
CA MET A 66 19.52 -1.54 18.06
C MET A 66 20.60 -2.47 17.53
N THR A 67 20.98 -3.51 18.29
CA THR A 67 21.95 -4.50 17.82
C THR A 67 21.44 -5.20 16.56
N GLY A 68 20.19 -5.68 16.57
CA GLY A 68 19.58 -6.31 15.38
C GLY A 68 19.47 -5.37 14.18
N LEU A 69 19.06 -4.11 14.37
CA LEU A 69 18.93 -3.13 13.28
C LEU A 69 20.28 -2.74 12.64
N LEU A 70 21.38 -2.89 13.38
CA LEU A 70 22.72 -2.46 12.97
C LEU A 70 23.61 -3.63 12.47
N GLU A 71 23.26 -4.88 12.80
CA GLU A 71 24.04 -6.10 12.54
C GLU A 71 24.45 -6.28 11.06
N ASP A 72 23.60 -5.86 10.11
CA ASP A 72 23.86 -6.02 8.67
C ASP A 72 24.52 -4.82 7.98
N HIS A 73 24.65 -3.67 8.65
CA HIS A 73 24.83 -2.40 7.94
C HIS A 73 26.03 -1.55 8.33
N MET A 74 26.73 -1.81 9.44
CA MET A 74 27.75 -0.88 9.92
C MET A 74 29.03 -1.51 10.46
N SER A 75 30.13 -0.74 10.35
CA SER A 75 31.40 -1.08 11.03
C SER A 75 31.35 -0.61 12.49
N PRO A 76 32.12 -1.23 13.41
CA PRO A 76 32.15 -0.86 14.84
C PRO A 76 32.53 0.60 15.13
N GLN A 77 33.10 1.31 14.16
CA GLN A 77 33.52 2.72 14.25
C GLN A 77 32.36 3.71 14.12
N SER A 78 31.17 3.25 13.72
CA SER A 78 30.03 4.14 13.48
C SER A 78 29.18 4.45 14.71
N ILE A 79 29.28 3.61 15.76
CA ILE A 79 28.47 3.73 16.97
C ILE A 79 29.22 4.56 18.02
N HIS A 80 29.65 5.76 17.61
CA HIS A 80 30.28 6.75 18.49
C HIS A 80 29.34 7.90 18.86
N TYR A 81 28.26 8.09 18.10
CA TYR A 81 27.35 9.20 18.25
C TYR A 81 25.92 8.72 18.55
N ILE A 82 25.12 9.58 19.16
CA ILE A 82 23.69 9.35 19.36
C ILE A 82 22.89 10.66 19.22
N ASN A 83 21.82 10.63 18.44
CA ASN A 83 20.91 11.75 18.24
C ASN A 83 19.48 11.42 18.72
N GLY A 84 18.59 12.41 18.64
CA GLY A 84 17.23 12.34 19.18
C GLY A 84 16.31 11.28 18.55
N LEU A 85 16.66 10.72 17.39
CA LEU A 85 15.87 9.65 16.77
C LEU A 85 15.84 8.38 17.61
N ILE A 86 16.71 8.22 18.63
CA ILE A 86 16.63 7.07 19.55
C ILE A 86 15.29 7.02 20.31
N LEU A 87 14.59 8.15 20.41
CA LEU A 87 13.28 8.25 21.07
C LEU A 87 12.14 7.75 20.17
N GLU A 88 12.38 7.60 18.87
CA GLU A 88 11.38 7.12 17.92
C GLU A 88 11.14 5.61 18.03
N ASN A 89 10.03 5.13 17.48
CA ASN A 89 9.73 3.70 17.39
C ASN A 89 9.93 3.13 15.97
N SER A 90 10.09 3.98 14.95
CA SER A 90 10.37 3.53 13.58
C SER A 90 11.71 2.80 13.51
N PRO A 91 11.75 1.56 13.00
CA PRO A 91 13.01 0.86 12.72
C PRO A 91 13.94 1.66 11.81
N TYR A 92 13.38 2.37 10.82
CA TYR A 92 14.15 3.21 9.90
C TYR A 92 14.77 4.41 10.62
N LEU A 93 14.00 5.15 11.43
CA LEU A 93 14.55 6.30 12.16
C LEU A 93 15.57 5.87 13.22
N LEU A 94 15.30 4.76 13.91
CA LEU A 94 16.22 4.18 14.90
C LEU A 94 17.58 3.82 14.27
N LYS A 95 17.60 3.26 13.06
CA LYS A 95 18.85 3.00 12.32
C LYS A 95 19.71 4.25 12.12
N HIS A 96 19.08 5.42 11.99
CA HIS A 96 19.76 6.71 11.84
C HIS A 96 20.10 7.39 13.18
N ALA A 97 19.67 6.84 14.31
CA ALA A 97 19.92 7.41 15.64
C ALA A 97 21.40 7.44 16.03
N VAL A 98 22.22 6.62 15.40
CA VAL A 98 23.68 6.52 15.66
C VAL A 98 24.54 7.26 14.64
N ASN A 99 23.94 7.97 13.68
CA ASN A 99 24.70 8.76 12.72
C ASN A 99 25.37 9.98 13.39
N PRO A 100 26.51 10.47 12.88
CA PRO A 100 27.15 11.72 13.32
C PRO A 100 26.36 12.98 12.95
N ILE A 101 25.23 12.87 12.25
CA ILE A 101 24.32 13.99 11.99
C ILE A 101 23.33 14.09 13.15
N ASN A 102 23.07 15.30 13.64
CA ASN A 102 22.01 15.55 14.61
C ASN A 102 20.63 15.53 13.93
N TRP A 103 20.17 14.33 13.61
CA TRP A 103 18.85 14.13 13.00
C TRP A 103 17.72 14.44 13.99
N GLN A 104 16.67 15.08 13.48
CA GLN A 104 15.41 15.29 14.18
C GLN A 104 14.25 14.64 13.42
N PRO A 105 13.22 14.15 14.13
CA PRO A 105 11.99 13.73 13.48
C PRO A 105 11.24 14.96 12.94
N TRP A 106 10.39 14.74 11.94
CA TRP A 106 9.54 15.81 11.40
C TRP A 106 8.54 16.32 12.43
N SER A 107 8.64 17.61 12.78
CA SER A 107 7.72 18.28 13.69
C SER A 107 7.64 19.78 13.39
N GLU A 108 6.62 20.45 13.90
CA GLU A 108 6.50 21.91 13.75
C GLU A 108 7.66 22.65 14.45
N ASN A 109 8.18 22.07 15.53
CA ASN A 109 9.28 22.63 16.31
C ASN A 109 10.58 22.77 15.50
N VAL A 110 10.84 21.89 14.53
CA VAL A 110 11.98 21.98 13.60
C VAL A 110 12.01 23.33 12.89
N PHE A 111 10.84 23.86 12.50
CA PHE A 111 10.74 25.09 11.73
C PHE A 111 10.80 26.33 12.61
N LEU A 112 10.27 26.25 13.83
CA LEU A 112 10.51 27.24 14.87
C LEU A 112 12.01 27.38 15.15
N GLN A 113 12.68 26.25 15.35
CA GLN A 113 14.12 26.20 15.56
C GLN A 113 14.89 26.75 14.35
N ALA A 114 14.53 26.35 13.13
CA ALA A 114 15.16 26.86 11.91
C ALA A 114 15.04 28.38 11.81
N LYS A 115 13.88 28.95 12.18
CA LYS A 115 13.64 30.39 12.20
C LYS A 115 14.47 31.11 13.26
N GLU A 116 14.50 30.58 14.50
CA GLU A 116 15.26 31.15 15.61
C GLU A 116 16.78 31.13 15.33
N GLN A 117 17.28 29.98 14.88
CA GLN A 117 18.70 29.77 14.59
C GLN A 117 19.13 30.34 13.24
N LYS A 118 18.20 30.88 12.43
CA LYS A 118 18.43 31.37 11.06
C LYS A 118 19.08 30.32 10.15
N LYS A 119 18.67 29.06 10.31
CA LYS A 119 19.14 27.91 9.55
C LYS A 119 18.14 27.49 8.48
N LEU A 120 18.64 26.84 7.44
CA LEU A 120 17.81 26.11 6.48
C LEU A 120 17.39 24.76 7.08
N VAL A 121 16.48 24.04 6.43
CA VAL A 121 16.13 22.66 6.81
C VAL A 121 16.62 21.71 5.72
N PHE A 122 17.37 20.68 6.10
CA PHE A 122 17.71 19.56 5.22
C PHE A 122 16.77 18.39 5.54
N LEU A 123 15.83 18.12 4.65
CA LEU A 123 14.86 17.04 4.77
C LEU A 123 15.32 15.82 3.98
N SER A 124 15.42 14.66 4.63
CA SER A 124 15.66 13.36 4.00
C SER A 124 14.51 12.39 4.31
N ILE A 125 13.79 11.94 3.29
CA ILE A 125 12.67 10.99 3.39
C ILE A 125 13.07 9.64 2.79
N GLY A 126 12.81 8.55 3.52
CA GLY A 126 13.05 7.17 3.07
C GLY A 126 12.32 6.14 3.94
N TYR A 127 12.74 4.87 3.87
CA TYR A 127 12.16 3.73 4.60
C TYR A 127 13.22 2.62 4.72
N SER A 128 12.96 1.64 5.61
CA SER A 128 13.90 0.61 6.05
C SER A 128 14.47 -0.24 4.91
N SER A 129 13.61 -0.77 4.04
CA SER A 129 14.00 -1.69 2.96
C SER A 129 14.67 -0.99 1.77
N CYS A 130 14.54 0.34 1.65
CA CYS A 130 15.03 1.16 0.53
C CYS A 130 16.54 1.01 0.26
N HIS A 131 16.91 0.44 -0.89
CA HIS A 131 18.31 0.31 -1.31
C HIS A 131 19.07 1.65 -1.32
N TRP A 132 18.63 2.63 -2.11
CA TRP A 132 19.33 3.90 -2.27
C TRP A 132 19.39 4.73 -0.99
N CYS A 133 18.44 4.53 -0.07
CA CYS A 133 18.47 5.15 1.24
C CYS A 133 19.63 4.59 2.07
N ASN A 134 19.83 3.26 2.04
CA ASN A 134 20.94 2.59 2.70
C ASN A 134 22.31 2.94 2.06
N VAL A 135 22.37 3.05 0.72
CA VAL A 135 23.57 3.52 0.03
C VAL A 135 23.94 4.92 0.50
N MET A 136 23.00 5.87 0.43
CA MET A 136 23.20 7.27 0.83
C MET A 136 23.58 7.41 2.31
N GLU A 137 23.00 6.58 3.18
CA GLU A 137 23.36 6.50 4.60
C GLU A 137 24.84 6.17 4.78
N LYS A 138 25.29 5.09 4.14
CA LYS A 138 26.64 4.57 4.29
C LYS A 138 27.69 5.54 3.75
N GLU A 139 27.44 6.14 2.60
CA GLU A 139 28.42 7.00 1.94
C GLU A 139 28.43 8.45 2.45
N SER A 140 27.27 8.97 2.89
CA SER A 140 27.08 10.40 3.17
C SER A 140 26.68 10.67 4.61
N PHE A 141 25.70 9.96 5.16
CA PHE A 141 25.16 10.28 6.49
C PHE A 141 26.05 9.83 7.64
N ASN A 142 26.97 8.89 7.39
CA ASN A 142 28.05 8.52 8.32
C ASN A 142 29.35 9.33 8.15
N ASP A 143 29.39 10.31 7.24
CA ASP A 143 30.58 11.11 7.00
C ASP A 143 30.63 12.35 7.91
N LEU A 144 31.72 12.51 8.67
CA LEU A 144 31.91 13.65 9.57
C LEU A 144 31.98 15.00 8.82
N GLY A 145 32.46 15.01 7.58
CA GLY A 145 32.49 16.23 6.76
C GLY A 145 31.10 16.69 6.38
N ILE A 146 30.24 15.78 5.92
CA ILE A 146 28.82 16.07 5.66
C ILE A 146 28.10 16.49 6.96
N ALA A 147 28.36 15.80 8.07
CA ALA A 147 27.78 16.16 9.37
C ALA A 147 28.12 17.59 9.79
N GLY A 148 29.39 18.01 9.62
CA GLY A 148 29.81 19.39 9.89
C GLY A 148 29.09 20.41 8.99
N LEU A 149 29.00 20.14 7.69
CA LEU A 149 28.28 21.03 6.74
C LEU A 149 26.81 21.22 7.11
N LEU A 150 26.15 20.18 7.61
CA LEU A 150 24.77 20.27 8.06
C LEU A 150 24.67 21.00 9.40
N ALA A 151 25.55 20.69 10.36
CA ALA A 151 25.51 21.29 11.70
C ALA A 151 25.59 22.83 11.68
N ASP A 152 26.40 23.39 10.77
CA ASP A 152 26.64 24.84 10.72
C ASP A 152 25.40 25.63 10.28
N ASP A 153 24.73 25.21 9.20
CA ASP A 153 23.74 26.04 8.49
C ASP A 153 22.36 25.37 8.32
N TYR A 154 22.19 24.13 8.79
CA TYR A 154 20.98 23.34 8.58
C TYR A 154 20.42 22.73 9.87
N ILE A 155 19.10 22.59 9.92
CA ILE A 155 18.41 21.63 10.78
C ILE A 155 18.17 20.36 9.96
N ALA A 156 18.80 19.24 10.35
CA ALA A 156 18.70 17.98 9.63
C ALA A 156 17.47 17.18 10.11
N VAL A 157 16.59 16.82 9.18
CA VAL A 157 15.31 16.16 9.46
C VAL A 157 15.25 14.84 8.72
N LYS A 158 14.89 13.78 9.46
CA LYS A 158 14.73 12.44 8.92
C LYS A 158 13.27 12.00 9.00
N VAL A 159 12.75 11.43 7.92
CA VAL A 159 11.35 10.99 7.84
C VAL A 159 11.27 9.57 7.32
N ASP A 160 10.57 8.72 8.08
CA ASP A 160 10.05 7.44 7.59
C ASP A 160 8.76 7.70 6.81
N ARG A 161 8.79 7.47 5.49
CA ARG A 161 7.61 7.65 4.63
C ARG A 161 6.45 6.73 4.98
N GLU A 162 6.72 5.59 5.60
CA GLU A 162 5.68 4.61 5.92
C GLU A 162 4.85 5.06 7.13
N GLU A 163 5.49 5.84 8.01
CA GLU A 163 4.88 6.49 9.18
C GLU A 163 4.29 7.87 8.87
N ARG A 164 4.92 8.63 7.97
CA ARG A 164 4.49 9.96 7.53
C ARG A 164 4.24 10.06 6.02
N PRO A 165 3.30 9.27 5.46
CA PRO A 165 2.99 9.33 4.03
C PRO A 165 2.45 10.70 3.59
N ASP A 166 1.88 11.49 4.50
CA ASP A 166 1.49 12.89 4.29
C ASP A 166 2.67 13.81 3.94
N VAL A 167 3.81 13.64 4.60
CA VAL A 167 5.02 14.41 4.29
C VAL A 167 5.63 13.91 2.98
N ASP A 168 5.68 12.58 2.83
CA ASP A 168 6.19 11.91 1.63
C ASP A 168 5.44 12.31 0.34
N SER A 169 4.11 12.27 0.36
CA SER A 169 3.27 12.54 -0.82
C SER A 169 3.34 14.00 -1.24
N TYR A 170 3.45 14.93 -0.29
CA TYR A 170 3.65 16.35 -0.58
C TYR A 170 4.99 16.58 -1.29
N TYR A 171 6.09 16.10 -0.73
CA TYR A 171 7.42 16.31 -1.32
C TYR A 171 7.68 15.46 -2.56
N THR A 172 6.99 14.33 -2.72
CA THR A 172 6.91 13.59 -3.99
C THR A 172 6.29 14.47 -5.08
N SER A 173 5.24 15.23 -4.75
CA SER A 173 4.60 16.16 -5.69
C SER A 173 5.51 17.34 -6.03
N VAL A 174 6.29 17.83 -5.05
CA VAL A 174 7.36 18.82 -5.30
C VAL A 174 8.42 18.26 -6.26
N LEU A 175 8.93 17.04 -6.04
CA LEU A 175 9.91 16.40 -6.94
C LEU A 175 9.35 16.25 -8.35
N GLN A 176 8.11 15.79 -8.47
CA GLN A 176 7.45 15.60 -9.76
C GLN A 176 7.31 16.94 -10.51
N GLU A 177 7.00 18.04 -9.81
CA GLU A 177 6.91 19.37 -10.41
C GLU A 177 8.29 19.89 -10.87
N VAL A 178 9.33 19.68 -10.06
CA VAL A 178 10.67 20.21 -10.33
C VAL A 178 11.45 19.37 -11.34
N LEU A 179 11.31 18.04 -11.31
CA LEU A 179 12.15 17.09 -12.05
C LEU A 179 11.38 16.24 -13.07
N GLY A 180 10.05 16.29 -13.08
CA GLY A 180 9.21 15.43 -13.93
C GLY A 180 9.24 13.94 -13.54
N THR A 181 9.96 13.58 -12.49
CA THR A 181 10.11 12.21 -11.96
C THR A 181 10.17 12.25 -10.44
N SER A 182 9.90 11.11 -9.80
CA SER A 182 10.02 10.95 -8.35
C SER A 182 10.67 9.61 -8.00
N GLY A 183 11.38 9.56 -6.89
CA GLY A 183 12.01 8.35 -6.39
C GLY A 183 12.67 8.59 -5.03
N TRP A 184 12.85 7.53 -4.25
CA TRP A 184 13.48 7.59 -2.94
C TRP A 184 14.98 7.27 -2.99
N PRO A 185 15.81 7.82 -2.08
CA PRO A 185 15.44 8.78 -1.04
C PRO A 185 15.04 10.14 -1.61
N ILE A 186 14.16 10.87 -0.93
CA ILE A 186 13.83 12.27 -1.28
C ILE A 186 14.70 13.19 -0.43
N SER A 187 15.42 14.10 -1.07
CA SER A 187 16.29 15.09 -0.44
C SER A 187 15.81 16.49 -0.78
N VAL A 188 15.36 17.25 0.23
CA VAL A 188 14.81 18.60 0.04
C VAL A 188 15.52 19.60 0.94
N ILE A 189 15.82 20.78 0.40
CA ILE A 189 16.27 21.92 1.19
C ILE A 189 15.09 22.88 1.33
N LEU A 190 14.72 23.21 2.57
CA LEU A 190 13.62 24.13 2.86
C LEU A 190 14.14 25.41 3.50
N ASN A 191 13.43 26.52 3.29
CA ASN A 191 13.59 27.70 4.13
C ASN A 191 12.92 27.47 5.50
N ALA A 192 13.08 28.40 6.44
CA ALA A 192 12.48 28.31 7.77
C ALA A 192 10.94 28.36 7.79
N ALA A 193 10.29 28.68 6.66
CA ALA A 193 8.83 28.62 6.49
C ALA A 193 8.34 27.25 5.98
N GLY A 194 9.26 26.34 5.60
CA GLY A 194 8.94 25.04 5.03
C GLY A 194 8.80 25.01 3.51
N ASP A 195 9.03 26.14 2.83
CA ASP A 195 8.98 26.20 1.36
C ASP A 195 10.24 25.56 0.74
N PRO A 196 10.10 24.76 -0.33
CA PRO A 196 11.21 24.06 -0.97
C PRO A 196 12.08 25.02 -1.79
N LEU A 197 13.38 25.07 -1.46
CA LEU A 197 14.42 25.78 -2.18
C LEU A 197 15.11 24.89 -3.22
N PHE A 198 15.18 23.59 -2.95
CA PHE A 198 15.81 22.59 -3.80
C PHE A 198 15.18 21.22 -3.51
N ALA A 199 15.01 20.40 -4.53
CA ALA A 199 14.49 19.05 -4.42
C ALA A 199 15.24 18.10 -5.35
N ALA A 200 15.63 16.94 -4.83
CA ALA A 200 16.24 15.85 -5.58
C ALA A 200 15.87 14.49 -4.99
N SER A 201 16.10 13.43 -5.76
CA SER A 201 16.09 12.06 -5.24
C SER A 201 17.44 11.74 -4.56
N TYR A 202 18.06 10.61 -4.91
CA TYR A 202 19.41 10.25 -4.47
C TYR A 202 20.44 11.34 -4.77
N LEU A 203 21.17 11.78 -3.73
CA LEU A 203 22.26 12.74 -3.83
C LEU A 203 23.57 12.09 -3.36
N PRO A 204 24.52 11.81 -4.28
CA PRO A 204 25.78 11.23 -3.88
C PRO A 204 26.61 12.21 -3.04
N LYS A 205 27.49 11.68 -2.16
CA LYS A 205 28.35 12.47 -1.25
C LYS A 205 28.97 13.71 -1.89
N HIS A 206 29.64 13.56 -3.05
CA HIS A 206 30.33 14.66 -3.72
C HIS A 206 29.38 15.80 -4.15
N LYS A 207 28.11 15.49 -4.48
CA LYS A 207 27.10 16.51 -4.77
C LYS A 207 26.64 17.19 -3.48
N LEU A 208 26.40 16.44 -2.40
CA LEU A 208 26.07 17.04 -1.10
C LEU A 208 27.15 18.01 -0.61
N SER A 209 28.42 17.62 -0.67
CA SER A 209 29.56 18.45 -0.23
C SER A 209 29.65 19.79 -0.96
N THR A 210 29.16 19.87 -2.20
CA THR A 210 29.19 21.10 -3.01
C THR A 210 27.87 21.88 -2.95
N LEU A 211 26.74 21.18 -2.81
CA LEU A 211 25.40 21.75 -2.79
C LEU A 211 25.12 22.51 -1.49
N LEU A 212 25.41 21.92 -0.33
CA LEU A 212 25.07 22.49 0.98
C LEU A 212 25.74 23.87 1.19
N PRO A 213 27.06 24.05 1.03
CA PRO A 213 27.67 25.36 1.23
C PRO A 213 27.17 26.40 0.24
N ARG A 214 26.87 25.98 -0.99
CA ARG A 214 26.37 26.86 -2.06
C ARG A 214 24.99 27.41 -1.72
N LEU A 215 24.05 26.55 -1.29
CA LEU A 215 22.69 26.98 -0.97
C LEU A 215 22.64 27.83 0.29
N SER A 216 23.41 27.47 1.33
CA SER A 216 23.56 28.32 2.52
C SER A 216 24.06 29.72 2.16
N ARG A 217 25.15 29.82 1.37
CA ARG A 217 25.69 31.12 0.93
C ARG A 217 24.68 31.92 0.12
N LEU A 218 23.99 31.28 -0.84
CA LEU A 218 22.96 31.96 -1.62
C LEU A 218 21.82 32.47 -0.74
N MET A 219 21.42 31.71 0.30
CA MET A 219 20.37 32.15 1.21
C MET A 219 20.82 33.39 2.00
N LYS A 220 22.09 33.45 2.39
CA LYS A 220 22.67 34.61 3.10
C LYS A 220 22.83 35.84 2.21
N THR A 221 23.13 35.68 0.92
CA THR A 221 23.36 36.82 0.01
C THR A 221 22.11 37.27 -0.75
N ASN A 222 21.20 36.35 -1.08
CA ASN A 222 20.08 36.56 -2.00
C ASN A 222 18.75 36.01 -1.42
N ALA A 223 18.51 36.20 -0.13
CA ALA A 223 17.35 35.66 0.60
C ALA A 223 15.99 35.95 -0.09
N ASP A 224 15.78 37.18 -0.54
CA ASP A 224 14.50 37.59 -1.14
C ASP A 224 14.18 36.82 -2.42
N LEU A 225 15.17 36.66 -3.30
CA LEU A 225 15.02 35.89 -4.53
C LEU A 225 14.76 34.41 -4.22
N MET A 226 15.52 33.83 -3.30
CA MET A 226 15.36 32.43 -2.91
C MET A 226 13.99 32.15 -2.31
N ASN A 227 13.51 32.99 -1.39
CA ASN A 227 12.18 32.87 -0.81
C ASN A 227 11.06 33.10 -1.84
N THR A 228 11.26 33.99 -2.80
CA THR A 228 10.29 34.22 -3.88
C THR A 228 10.15 32.97 -4.76
N ASN A 229 11.27 32.38 -5.17
CA ASN A 229 11.27 31.16 -5.98
C ASN A 229 10.68 29.97 -5.20
N ALA A 230 10.99 29.85 -3.90
CA ALA A 230 10.42 28.81 -3.04
C ALA A 230 8.89 28.88 -2.99
N LYS A 231 8.35 30.09 -2.79
CA LYS A 231 6.90 30.34 -2.77
C LYS A 231 6.25 30.04 -4.12
N GLN A 232 6.94 30.28 -5.25
CA GLN A 232 6.43 29.91 -6.57
C GLN A 232 6.30 28.39 -6.72
N ILE A 233 7.29 27.61 -6.27
CA ILE A 233 7.21 26.14 -6.28
C ILE A 233 6.03 25.67 -5.40
N THR A 234 5.92 26.21 -4.18
CA THR A 234 4.78 25.93 -3.29
C THR A 234 3.44 26.26 -3.94
N ALA A 235 3.33 27.40 -4.63
CA ALA A 235 2.12 27.83 -5.30
C ALA A 235 1.75 26.90 -6.47
N LEU A 236 2.72 26.46 -7.28
CA LEU A 236 2.48 25.52 -8.38
C LEU A 236 1.95 24.17 -7.88
N VAL A 237 2.54 23.65 -6.80
CA VAL A 237 2.08 22.42 -6.16
C VAL A 237 0.67 22.60 -5.61
N LYS A 238 0.35 23.73 -4.97
CA LYS A 238 -1.01 24.04 -4.49
C LYS A 238 -2.02 24.18 -5.63
N GLU A 239 -1.68 24.90 -6.69
CA GLU A 239 -2.57 25.15 -7.83
C GLU A 239 -3.03 23.85 -8.48
N ARG A 240 -2.17 22.83 -8.53
CA ARG A 240 -2.52 21.49 -9.02
C ARG A 240 -3.72 20.90 -8.27
N TYR A 241 -3.87 21.18 -6.98
CA TYR A 241 -5.00 20.70 -6.16
C TYR A 241 -6.20 21.66 -6.16
N THR A 242 -6.03 22.94 -6.49
CA THR A 242 -7.15 23.91 -6.48
C THR A 242 -7.81 24.11 -7.84
N ARG A 243 -7.17 23.75 -8.96
CA ARG A 243 -7.70 23.91 -10.33
C ARG A 243 -8.93 23.05 -10.68
N VAL A 244 -9.48 22.31 -9.72
CA VAL A 244 -10.47 21.24 -9.96
C VAL A 244 -11.92 21.73 -9.99
N GLN A 245 -12.18 23.02 -9.80
CA GLN A 245 -13.54 23.53 -9.97
C GLN A 245 -13.84 23.79 -11.46
N SER A 246 -14.80 23.04 -12.01
CA SER A 246 -15.55 23.28 -13.26
C SER A 246 -15.18 22.51 -14.54
N ALA A 247 -14.73 21.25 -14.46
CA ALA A 247 -14.78 20.37 -15.63
C ALA A 247 -16.16 19.69 -15.73
N THR A 248 -16.91 19.92 -16.80
CA THR A 248 -18.10 19.11 -17.13
C THR A 248 -17.64 17.70 -17.48
N TRP A 249 -18.01 16.71 -16.67
CA TRP A 249 -17.67 15.31 -16.93
C TRP A 249 -18.23 14.85 -18.28
N ASP A 250 -17.35 14.56 -19.23
CA ASP A 250 -17.68 13.81 -20.44
C ASP A 250 -17.60 12.30 -20.12
N PRO A 251 -18.71 11.54 -20.18
CA PRO A 251 -18.67 10.09 -20.01
C PRO A 251 -17.68 9.37 -20.93
N LYS A 252 -17.30 9.97 -22.06
CA LYS A 252 -16.28 9.44 -22.98
C LYS A 252 -14.85 9.54 -22.45
N VAL A 253 -14.60 10.22 -21.33
CA VAL A 253 -13.25 10.32 -20.76
C VAL A 253 -12.70 8.95 -20.36
N LEU A 254 -13.56 8.02 -19.92
CA LEU A 254 -13.16 6.64 -19.61
C LEU A 254 -12.71 5.90 -20.89
N GLU A 255 -13.48 6.02 -21.97
CA GLU A 255 -13.15 5.46 -23.29
C GLU A 255 -11.86 6.07 -23.87
N THR A 256 -11.76 7.40 -23.85
CA THR A 256 -10.58 8.15 -24.32
C THR A 256 -9.33 7.77 -23.54
N THR A 257 -9.45 7.65 -22.22
CA THR A 257 -8.37 7.19 -21.35
C THR A 257 -7.97 5.75 -21.66
N THR A 258 -8.94 4.86 -21.89
CA THR A 258 -8.68 3.46 -22.29
C THR A 258 -7.89 3.41 -23.60
N ASN A 259 -8.31 4.17 -24.61
CA ASN A 259 -7.62 4.26 -25.89
C ASN A 259 -6.21 4.87 -25.78
N ALA A 260 -6.03 5.88 -24.92
CA ALA A 260 -4.72 6.46 -24.65
C ALA A 260 -3.82 5.50 -23.85
N LEU A 261 -4.37 4.70 -22.94
CA LEU A 261 -3.65 3.68 -22.18
C LEU A 261 -3.03 2.64 -23.11
N LYS A 262 -3.80 2.08 -24.06
CA LYS A 262 -3.31 1.11 -25.04
C LYS A 262 -2.05 1.58 -25.78
N LYS A 263 -1.93 2.88 -26.07
CA LYS A 263 -0.77 3.47 -26.76
C LYS A 263 0.48 3.58 -25.87
N ARG A 264 0.29 3.69 -24.55
CA ARG A 264 1.36 3.80 -23.54
C ARG A 264 1.90 2.43 -23.13
N LEU A 265 1.08 1.39 -23.23
CA LEU A 265 1.48 0.01 -22.95
C LEU A 265 2.44 -0.50 -24.03
N ASP A 266 3.33 -1.38 -23.60
CA ASP A 266 4.35 -2.03 -24.40
C ASP A 266 3.77 -3.29 -25.07
N PRO A 267 3.64 -3.32 -26.41
CA PRO A 267 3.07 -4.46 -27.13
C PRO A 267 4.01 -5.67 -27.22
N VAL A 268 5.27 -5.53 -26.77
CA VAL A 268 6.27 -6.61 -26.82
C VAL A 268 6.42 -7.28 -25.45
N THR A 269 6.46 -6.50 -24.38
CA THR A 269 6.77 -7.00 -23.03
C THR A 269 5.66 -6.75 -22.00
N GLY A 270 4.58 -6.05 -22.36
CA GLY A 270 3.54 -5.64 -21.43
C GLY A 270 4.01 -4.58 -20.42
N GLY A 271 3.06 -3.98 -19.68
CA GLY A 271 3.34 -2.83 -18.81
C GLY A 271 3.65 -1.56 -19.60
N TYR A 272 4.07 -0.50 -18.91
CA TYR A 272 4.53 0.73 -19.59
C TYR A 272 5.86 0.50 -20.32
N LYS A 273 6.05 1.23 -21.42
CA LYS A 273 7.28 1.18 -22.24
C LYS A 273 8.50 1.69 -21.46
N GLY A 274 9.65 1.06 -21.69
CA GLY A 274 10.93 1.47 -21.12
C GLY A 274 11.21 0.88 -19.74
N ALA A 275 12.33 1.31 -19.16
CA ALA A 275 12.82 0.91 -17.85
C ALA A 275 12.79 2.11 -16.87
N PRO A 276 12.61 1.88 -15.55
CA PRO A 276 12.25 0.59 -14.91
C PRO A 276 10.78 0.20 -15.18
N LYS A 277 10.44 -1.09 -15.01
CA LYS A 277 9.04 -1.57 -15.09
C LYS A 277 8.46 -1.92 -13.72
N PHE A 278 7.27 -1.38 -13.45
CA PHE A 278 6.45 -1.64 -12.27
C PHE A 278 5.19 -2.45 -12.64
N PRO A 279 4.58 -3.19 -11.70
CA PRO A 279 3.26 -3.82 -11.92
C PRO A 279 2.15 -2.82 -12.30
N ASN A 280 2.15 -1.63 -11.69
CA ASN A 280 1.11 -0.61 -11.90
C ASN A 280 -0.29 -1.18 -11.62
N GLU A 281 -0.53 -1.65 -10.40
CA GLU A 281 -1.73 -2.39 -10.01
C GLU A 281 -3.03 -1.58 -10.21
N ALA A 282 -3.01 -0.27 -9.95
CA ALA A 282 -4.14 0.62 -10.23
C ALA A 282 -4.49 0.66 -11.73
N MET A 283 -3.48 0.66 -12.60
CA MET A 283 -3.66 0.60 -14.05
C MET A 283 -4.24 -0.74 -14.48
N LEU A 284 -3.73 -1.85 -13.94
CA LEU A 284 -4.25 -3.19 -14.25
C LEU A 284 -5.70 -3.35 -13.78
N LEU A 285 -6.04 -2.90 -12.58
CA LEU A 285 -7.42 -2.92 -12.08
C LEU A 285 -8.35 -2.06 -12.93
N PHE A 286 -7.91 -0.87 -13.36
CA PHE A 286 -8.67 -0.05 -14.31
C PHE A 286 -8.90 -0.78 -15.64
N ALA A 287 -7.85 -1.32 -16.25
CA ALA A 287 -7.93 -2.02 -17.53
C ALA A 287 -8.86 -3.24 -17.44
N LEU A 288 -8.74 -4.04 -16.38
CA LEU A 288 -9.61 -5.20 -16.12
C LEU A 288 -11.06 -4.77 -15.87
N GLU A 289 -11.29 -3.67 -15.15
CA GLU A 289 -12.65 -3.15 -14.97
C GLU A 289 -13.26 -2.69 -16.30
N ARG A 290 -12.50 -1.98 -17.14
CA ARG A 290 -12.93 -1.60 -18.50
C ARG A 290 -13.27 -2.82 -19.34
N LEU A 291 -12.42 -3.85 -19.35
CA LEU A 291 -12.66 -5.12 -20.06
C LEU A 291 -13.90 -5.87 -19.57
N SER A 292 -14.27 -5.69 -18.29
CA SER A 292 -15.48 -6.32 -17.74
C SER A 292 -16.79 -5.67 -18.24
N HIS A 293 -16.73 -4.45 -18.75
CA HIS A 293 -17.91 -3.77 -19.32
C HIS A 293 -17.92 -3.72 -20.83
N GLU A 294 -16.74 -3.55 -21.42
CA GLU A 294 -16.53 -3.40 -22.85
C GLU A 294 -15.26 -4.17 -23.21
N TYR A 295 -15.45 -5.38 -23.74
CA TYR A 295 -14.33 -6.24 -24.10
C TYR A 295 -13.60 -5.68 -25.32
N ASP A 296 -12.30 -5.45 -25.17
CA ASP A 296 -11.41 -4.93 -26.20
C ASP A 296 -10.24 -5.91 -26.34
N ASP A 297 -10.16 -6.59 -27.49
CA ASP A 297 -9.15 -7.64 -27.74
C ASP A 297 -7.73 -7.12 -27.55
N GLN A 298 -7.44 -5.90 -28.05
CA GLN A 298 -6.12 -5.30 -27.96
C GLN A 298 -5.73 -5.01 -26.51
N LEU A 299 -6.64 -4.46 -25.70
CA LEU A 299 -6.40 -4.22 -24.29
C LEU A 299 -6.24 -5.54 -23.52
N ALA A 300 -7.07 -6.54 -23.82
CA ALA A 300 -6.99 -7.86 -23.20
C ALA A 300 -5.64 -8.53 -23.50
N GLU A 301 -5.15 -8.48 -24.73
CA GLU A 301 -3.83 -8.97 -25.11
C GLU A 301 -2.70 -8.27 -24.36
N LEU A 302 -2.73 -6.93 -24.27
CA LEU A 302 -1.72 -6.15 -23.55
C LEU A 302 -1.69 -6.47 -22.04
N VAL A 303 -2.86 -6.61 -21.42
CA VAL A 303 -2.99 -7.00 -20.01
C VAL A 303 -2.49 -8.42 -19.79
N LYS A 304 -2.93 -9.38 -20.60
CA LYS A 304 -2.47 -10.79 -20.52
C LYS A 304 -0.95 -10.89 -20.73
N LEU A 305 -0.40 -10.15 -21.69
CA LEU A 305 1.04 -10.09 -21.95
C LEU A 305 1.82 -9.57 -20.74
N GLN A 306 1.31 -8.53 -20.06
CA GLN A 306 1.92 -8.03 -18.84
C GLN A 306 1.87 -9.05 -17.71
N LEU A 307 0.70 -9.63 -17.43
CA LEU A 307 0.53 -10.62 -16.35
C LEU A 307 1.39 -11.86 -16.59
N ALA A 308 1.47 -12.32 -17.84
CA ALA A 308 2.31 -13.44 -18.25
C ALA A 308 3.80 -13.12 -18.05
N ASN A 309 4.28 -11.95 -18.48
CA ASN A 309 5.68 -11.56 -18.27
C ASN A 309 6.02 -11.38 -16.78
N MET A 310 5.12 -10.79 -15.99
CA MET A 310 5.32 -10.63 -14.54
C MET A 310 5.49 -11.98 -13.84
N MET A 311 4.64 -12.98 -14.15
CA MET A 311 4.65 -14.27 -13.45
C MET A 311 5.65 -15.30 -14.02
N SER A 312 6.15 -15.10 -15.24
CA SER A 312 7.07 -16.03 -15.91
C SER A 312 8.54 -15.60 -15.90
N LYS A 313 8.84 -14.43 -15.34
CA LYS A 313 10.19 -13.85 -15.30
C LYS A 313 10.58 -13.47 -13.88
N ALA A 314 11.76 -12.89 -13.74
CA ALA A 314 12.42 -12.65 -12.46
C ALA A 314 11.63 -11.75 -11.49
N MET A 315 10.65 -10.98 -11.98
CA MET A 315 9.74 -10.20 -11.14
C MET A 315 9.00 -11.08 -10.11
N TYR A 316 8.66 -12.31 -10.47
CA TYR A 316 8.15 -13.34 -9.58
C TYR A 316 9.29 -14.20 -9.05
N ASP A 317 9.37 -14.41 -7.73
CA ASP A 317 10.38 -15.30 -7.15
C ASP A 317 9.95 -16.76 -7.35
N HIS A 318 10.44 -17.38 -8.41
CA HIS A 318 10.09 -18.75 -8.75
C HIS A 318 10.54 -19.81 -7.73
N VAL A 319 11.36 -19.46 -6.75
CA VAL A 319 11.85 -20.41 -5.72
C VAL A 319 11.00 -20.33 -4.45
N ASN A 320 10.85 -19.15 -3.84
CA ASN A 320 10.06 -18.99 -2.60
C ASN A 320 8.65 -18.44 -2.80
N GLY A 321 8.30 -18.01 -4.01
CA GLY A 321 7.04 -17.36 -4.32
C GLY A 321 7.00 -15.88 -3.93
N GLY A 322 5.86 -15.25 -4.20
CA GLY A 322 5.69 -13.80 -4.05
C GLY A 322 6.41 -12.98 -5.11
N PHE A 323 5.95 -11.75 -5.31
CA PHE A 323 6.54 -10.81 -6.26
C PHE A 323 7.54 -9.88 -5.59
N HIS A 324 8.62 -9.59 -6.29
CA HIS A 324 9.47 -8.43 -6.00
C HIS A 324 8.71 -7.13 -6.30
N ARG A 325 9.25 -5.99 -5.89
CA ARG A 325 8.54 -4.71 -5.98
C ARG A 325 8.44 -4.17 -7.40
N TYR A 326 9.52 -4.27 -8.17
CA TYR A 326 9.62 -3.87 -9.57
C TYR A 326 10.88 -4.46 -10.21
N VAL A 327 11.09 -4.23 -11.51
CA VAL A 327 12.35 -4.57 -12.21
C VAL A 327 13.05 -3.32 -12.76
N THR A 328 14.37 -3.32 -12.76
CA THR A 328 15.16 -2.16 -13.21
C THR A 328 15.32 -2.07 -14.73
N ASP A 329 15.03 -3.16 -15.45
CA ASP A 329 15.10 -3.26 -16.91
C ASP A 329 13.72 -3.20 -17.56
N ASP A 330 13.70 -3.23 -18.90
CA ASP A 330 12.47 -3.20 -19.72
C ASP A 330 12.01 -4.60 -20.17
N GLN A 331 12.63 -5.68 -19.69
CA GLN A 331 12.31 -7.07 -20.05
C GLN A 331 11.72 -7.88 -18.90
N TRP A 332 11.58 -7.32 -17.69
CA TRP A 332 11.16 -8.02 -16.46
C TRP A 332 12.20 -9.01 -15.89
N LEU A 333 13.49 -8.75 -16.08
CA LEU A 333 14.57 -9.71 -15.77
C LEU A 333 15.42 -9.38 -14.54
N LEU A 334 15.55 -8.11 -14.14
CA LEU A 334 16.42 -7.66 -13.06
C LEU A 334 15.58 -7.08 -11.92
N PRO A 335 15.27 -7.89 -10.88
CA PRO A 335 14.41 -7.44 -9.79
C PRO A 335 15.07 -6.37 -8.93
N HIS A 336 14.25 -5.44 -8.46
CA HIS A 336 14.51 -4.74 -7.22
C HIS A 336 13.96 -5.62 -6.09
N PHE A 337 14.85 -6.36 -5.42
CA PHE A 337 14.53 -7.60 -4.70
C PHE A 337 13.64 -7.47 -3.46
N GLU A 338 13.33 -6.26 -3.02
CA GLU A 338 12.40 -5.99 -1.94
C GLU A 338 11.04 -6.63 -2.24
N LYS A 339 10.40 -7.20 -1.21
CA LYS A 339 9.02 -7.71 -1.33
C LYS A 339 8.14 -6.95 -0.35
N MET A 340 7.19 -6.18 -0.88
CA MET A 340 6.31 -5.33 -0.08
C MET A 340 4.94 -5.99 0.09
N LEU A 341 4.37 -5.87 1.30
CA LEU A 341 3.03 -6.39 1.60
C LEU A 341 1.98 -5.81 0.66
N TYR A 342 2.04 -4.50 0.38
CA TYR A 342 1.06 -3.84 -0.48
C TYR A 342 1.12 -4.35 -1.93
N ASN A 343 2.28 -4.76 -2.45
CA ASN A 343 2.35 -5.36 -3.78
C ASN A 343 1.69 -6.73 -3.78
N GLN A 344 1.95 -7.57 -2.76
CA GLN A 344 1.30 -8.89 -2.68
C GLN A 344 -0.22 -8.75 -2.58
N ALA A 345 -0.69 -7.81 -1.76
CA ALA A 345 -2.10 -7.52 -1.55
C ALA A 345 -2.80 -7.04 -2.84
N GLN A 346 -2.22 -6.04 -3.52
CA GLN A 346 -2.80 -5.50 -4.75
C GLN A 346 -2.73 -6.50 -5.91
N LEU A 347 -1.66 -7.31 -6.00
CA LEU A 347 -1.56 -8.37 -6.99
C LEU A 347 -2.56 -9.51 -6.74
N LEU A 348 -2.90 -9.82 -5.49
CA LEU A 348 -4.03 -10.70 -5.20
C LEU A 348 -5.33 -10.16 -5.80
N MET A 349 -5.60 -8.86 -5.68
CA MET A 349 -6.78 -8.23 -6.30
C MET A 349 -6.73 -8.31 -7.83
N VAL A 350 -5.59 -7.96 -8.43
CA VAL A 350 -5.38 -7.97 -9.89
C VAL A 350 -5.55 -9.38 -10.47
N TYR A 351 -4.86 -10.38 -9.92
CA TYR A 351 -4.94 -11.75 -10.44
C TYR A 351 -6.31 -12.37 -10.18
N SER A 352 -6.99 -12.02 -9.08
CA SER A 352 -8.38 -12.48 -8.85
C SER A 352 -9.35 -11.93 -9.90
N LYS A 353 -9.27 -10.63 -10.20
CA LYS A 353 -10.09 -10.01 -11.27
C LYS A 353 -9.71 -10.55 -12.66
N ALA A 354 -8.43 -10.77 -12.92
CA ALA A 354 -7.97 -11.38 -14.18
C ALA A 354 -8.47 -12.81 -14.34
N TYR A 355 -8.43 -13.62 -13.28
CA TYR A 355 -8.99 -14.97 -13.28
C TYR A 355 -10.50 -14.96 -13.50
N GLN A 356 -11.23 -14.03 -12.88
CA GLN A 356 -12.67 -13.87 -13.09
C GLN A 356 -13.02 -13.61 -14.58
N LEU A 357 -12.18 -12.87 -15.32
CA LEU A 357 -12.44 -12.55 -16.73
C LEU A 357 -11.94 -13.63 -17.69
N PHE A 358 -10.74 -14.17 -17.45
CA PHE A 358 -10.04 -14.99 -18.42
C PHE A 358 -10.00 -16.48 -18.09
N ALA A 359 -10.35 -16.87 -16.86
CA ALA A 359 -10.33 -18.24 -16.35
C ALA A 359 -9.01 -19.00 -16.58
N ASP A 360 -7.89 -18.28 -16.66
CA ASP A 360 -6.57 -18.87 -16.87
C ASP A 360 -6.08 -19.54 -15.56
N PRO A 361 -5.86 -20.88 -15.54
CA PRO A 361 -5.48 -21.60 -14.33
C PRO A 361 -4.15 -21.12 -13.75
N LEU A 362 -3.27 -20.49 -14.53
CA LEU A 362 -2.01 -19.93 -14.03
C LEU A 362 -2.27 -18.73 -13.10
N TYR A 363 -3.32 -17.93 -13.34
CA TYR A 363 -3.69 -16.85 -12.42
C TYR A 363 -4.19 -17.41 -11.09
N LEU A 364 -5.00 -18.46 -11.10
CA LEU A 364 -5.43 -19.16 -9.88
C LEU A 364 -4.22 -19.69 -9.10
N ALA A 365 -3.22 -20.19 -9.82
CA ALA A 365 -2.01 -20.73 -9.23
C ALA A 365 -1.14 -19.65 -8.59
N VAL A 366 -1.02 -18.47 -9.21
CA VAL A 366 -0.39 -17.28 -8.63
C VAL A 366 -1.13 -16.79 -7.39
N ILE A 367 -2.47 -16.76 -7.40
CA ILE A 367 -3.28 -16.36 -6.23
C ILE A 367 -2.99 -17.26 -5.03
N ASN A 368 -2.98 -18.59 -5.24
CA ASN A 368 -2.67 -19.55 -4.18
C ASN A 368 -1.23 -19.39 -3.66
N ASP A 369 -0.27 -19.12 -4.54
CA ASP A 369 1.11 -18.87 -4.14
C ASP A 369 1.26 -17.57 -3.34
N LEU A 370 0.62 -16.48 -3.75
CA LEU A 370 0.64 -15.21 -3.02
C LEU A 370 0.04 -15.34 -1.62
N PHE A 371 -1.05 -16.11 -1.48
CA PHE A 371 -1.62 -16.44 -0.19
C PHE A 371 -0.65 -17.23 0.68
N ARG A 372 -0.08 -18.32 0.15
CA ARG A 372 0.93 -19.14 0.85
C ARG A 372 2.12 -18.28 1.27
N PHE A 373 2.74 -17.57 0.33
CA PHE A 373 3.90 -16.71 0.58
C PHE A 373 3.61 -15.68 1.66
N SER A 374 2.51 -14.94 1.54
CA SER A 374 2.19 -13.87 2.49
C SER A 374 1.87 -14.42 3.88
N SER A 375 1.15 -15.56 3.97
CA SER A 375 0.83 -16.20 5.25
C SER A 375 2.04 -16.86 5.93
N GLU A 376 3.01 -17.36 5.17
CA GLU A 376 4.22 -17.99 5.71
C GLU A 376 5.31 -16.96 6.10
N HIS A 377 5.46 -15.88 5.33
CA HIS A 377 6.62 -14.99 5.45
C HIS A 377 6.30 -13.60 5.99
N LEU A 378 5.06 -13.13 5.86
CA LEU A 378 4.67 -11.77 6.24
C LEU A 378 3.62 -11.73 7.34
N TYR A 379 3.06 -12.86 7.79
CA TYR A 379 2.01 -12.85 8.81
C TYR A 379 2.57 -13.04 10.22
N GLY A 380 2.35 -12.05 11.09
CA GLY A 380 2.59 -12.10 12.52
C GLY A 380 1.35 -12.56 13.29
N GLN A 381 1.43 -13.74 13.92
CA GLN A 381 0.31 -14.32 14.66
C GLN A 381 -0.15 -13.38 15.78
N GLY A 382 -1.41 -12.93 15.72
CA GLY A 382 -2.01 -12.04 16.72
C GLY A 382 -1.67 -10.55 16.57
N GLU A 383 -0.81 -10.20 15.61
CA GLU A 383 -0.39 -8.82 15.31
C GLU A 383 -1.00 -8.31 13.99
N GLY A 384 -0.95 -9.12 12.93
CA GLY A 384 -1.32 -8.75 11.57
C GLY A 384 -0.19 -9.05 10.58
N PHE A 385 -0.27 -8.51 9.37
CA PHE A 385 0.80 -8.62 8.39
C PHE A 385 1.86 -7.53 8.54
N TYR A 386 3.11 -7.97 8.45
CA TYR A 386 4.34 -7.20 8.42
C TYR A 386 4.57 -6.52 7.07
N THR A 387 5.34 -5.43 7.06
CA THR A 387 5.41 -4.48 5.94
C THR A 387 6.20 -5.00 4.74
N SER A 388 7.37 -5.58 4.97
CA SER A 388 8.28 -5.93 3.87
C SER A 388 9.34 -6.98 4.23
N ILE A 389 9.94 -7.55 3.19
CA ILE A 389 11.16 -8.37 3.25
C ILE A 389 12.31 -7.60 2.59
N ASN A 390 13.44 -7.51 3.28
CA ASN A 390 14.63 -6.77 2.86
C ASN A 390 15.24 -7.36 1.57
N ALA A 391 15.76 -6.49 0.71
CA ALA A 391 16.50 -6.88 -0.49
C ALA A 391 17.96 -7.26 -0.20
N VAL A 392 18.53 -6.69 0.87
CA VAL A 392 19.91 -6.94 1.28
C VAL A 392 19.95 -8.17 2.18
N TYR A 393 20.81 -9.12 1.82
CA TYR A 393 21.11 -10.30 2.62
C TYR A 393 22.61 -10.54 2.61
N GLN A 394 23.22 -10.74 3.79
CA GLN A 394 24.68 -10.90 3.93
C GLN A 394 25.47 -9.78 3.22
N LYS A 395 25.03 -8.52 3.40
CA LYS A 395 25.62 -7.29 2.80
C LYS A 395 25.55 -7.20 1.27
N GLN A 396 24.78 -8.07 0.63
CA GLN A 396 24.63 -8.13 -0.82
C GLN A 396 23.17 -7.88 -1.21
N ASP A 397 22.94 -6.91 -2.10
CA ASP A 397 21.62 -6.69 -2.69
C ASP A 397 21.24 -7.90 -3.58
N GLY A 398 20.04 -8.44 -3.37
CA GLY A 398 19.60 -9.67 -4.01
C GLY A 398 20.31 -10.93 -3.54
N GLY A 399 21.17 -10.86 -2.50
CA GLY A 399 22.03 -11.95 -2.08
C GLY A 399 21.28 -13.25 -1.74
N PHE A 400 20.07 -13.14 -1.17
CA PHE A 400 19.23 -14.31 -0.85
C PHE A 400 18.60 -14.97 -2.09
N TYR A 401 18.44 -14.21 -3.17
CA TYR A 401 17.68 -14.62 -4.35
C TYR A 401 18.59 -15.14 -5.49
N THR A 402 19.90 -15.17 -5.27
CA THR A 402 20.92 -15.34 -6.30
C THR A 402 22.02 -16.30 -5.85
N TRP A 403 22.75 -16.87 -6.80
CA TRP A 403 23.80 -17.88 -6.57
C TRP A 403 25.07 -17.55 -7.36
N LYS A 404 26.20 -18.10 -6.93
CA LYS A 404 27.41 -18.11 -7.76
C LYS A 404 27.21 -19.10 -8.94
N PRO A 405 27.70 -18.80 -10.15
CA PRO A 405 27.51 -19.66 -11.32
C PRO A 405 27.92 -21.12 -11.10
N ALA A 406 29.08 -21.38 -10.49
CA ALA A 406 29.57 -22.73 -10.24
C ALA A 406 28.70 -23.53 -9.23
N GLU A 407 28.12 -22.83 -8.25
CA GLU A 407 27.20 -23.40 -7.28
C GLU A 407 25.89 -23.77 -7.96
N LEU A 408 25.31 -22.84 -8.73
CA LEU A 408 24.10 -23.08 -9.49
C LEU A 408 24.29 -24.21 -10.51
N ASP A 409 25.41 -24.24 -11.24
CA ASP A 409 25.76 -25.33 -12.15
C ASP A 409 25.86 -26.68 -11.43
N SER A 410 26.36 -26.69 -10.19
CA SER A 410 26.38 -27.90 -9.37
C SER A 410 24.97 -28.36 -8.97
N LEU A 411 24.08 -27.43 -8.64
CA LEU A 411 22.69 -27.74 -8.28
C LEU A 411 21.89 -28.29 -9.48
N LEU A 412 22.12 -27.73 -10.67
CA LEU A 412 21.37 -28.09 -11.87
C LEU A 412 21.90 -29.34 -12.60
N ARG A 413 23.09 -29.84 -12.26
CA ARG A 413 23.78 -30.91 -13.00
C ARG A 413 22.96 -32.19 -13.19
N ASN A 414 22.17 -32.57 -12.18
CA ASN A 414 21.45 -33.85 -12.13
C ASN A 414 19.96 -33.75 -12.49
N PHE A 415 19.48 -32.58 -12.92
CA PHE A 415 18.06 -32.38 -13.25
C PHE A 415 17.86 -32.35 -14.75
N GLU A 416 17.02 -33.24 -15.27
CA GLU A 416 16.59 -33.21 -16.67
C GLU A 416 15.92 -31.87 -17.03
N SER A 417 15.22 -31.27 -16.06
CA SER A 417 14.54 -29.97 -16.18
C SER A 417 15.47 -28.75 -16.23
N ARG A 418 16.80 -28.91 -16.21
CA ARG A 418 17.74 -27.77 -16.24
C ARG A 418 17.59 -26.87 -17.47
N THR A 419 17.04 -27.39 -18.58
CA THR A 419 16.75 -26.64 -19.81
C THR A 419 15.60 -25.65 -19.63
N LEU A 420 14.77 -25.82 -18.59
CA LEU A 420 13.67 -24.92 -18.25
C LEU A 420 14.11 -23.75 -17.34
N VAL A 421 15.32 -23.82 -16.78
CA VAL A 421 15.86 -22.76 -15.93
C VAL A 421 16.60 -21.75 -16.80
N GLN A 422 16.10 -20.52 -16.77
CA GLN A 422 16.76 -19.35 -17.35
C GLN A 422 17.50 -18.58 -16.26
N ARG A 423 18.55 -17.86 -16.66
CA ARG A 423 19.40 -17.10 -15.74
C ARG A 423 19.40 -15.63 -16.10
N TYR A 424 19.48 -14.79 -15.08
CA TYR A 424 19.78 -13.36 -15.23
C TYR A 424 21.00 -13.01 -14.37
N ALA A 425 21.82 -12.08 -14.86
CA ALA A 425 23.05 -11.66 -14.19
C ALA A 425 22.82 -10.34 -13.44
N LEU A 426 23.30 -10.25 -12.20
CA LEU A 426 23.23 -9.01 -11.45
C LEU A 426 24.35 -8.06 -11.90
N PRO A 427 24.04 -6.84 -12.38
CA PRO A 427 25.04 -5.90 -12.85
C PRO A 427 26.12 -5.62 -11.81
N GLY A 428 27.39 -5.63 -12.22
CA GLY A 428 28.52 -5.33 -11.32
C GLY A 428 28.86 -6.43 -10.32
N THR A 429 28.26 -7.62 -10.42
CA THR A 429 28.54 -8.77 -9.55
C THR A 429 28.83 -10.03 -10.37
N ASN A 430 29.25 -11.11 -9.70
CA ASN A 430 29.34 -12.44 -10.31
C ASN A 430 28.13 -13.33 -9.96
N LEU A 431 27.04 -12.77 -9.46
CA LEU A 431 25.86 -13.51 -9.01
C LEU A 431 24.82 -13.67 -10.13
N GLN A 432 24.14 -14.80 -10.13
CA GLN A 432 23.08 -15.14 -11.07
C GLN A 432 21.81 -15.50 -10.30
N GLY A 433 20.69 -14.89 -10.69
CA GLY A 433 19.38 -15.37 -10.29
C GLY A 433 18.78 -16.29 -11.35
N VAL A 434 17.66 -16.91 -11.02
CA VAL A 434 16.95 -17.82 -11.93
C VAL A 434 15.47 -17.48 -12.05
N TYR A 435 14.90 -17.80 -13.21
CA TYR A 435 13.48 -17.91 -13.44
C TYR A 435 13.22 -19.12 -14.35
N PHE A 436 11.96 -19.54 -14.47
CA PHE A 436 11.62 -20.72 -15.25
C PHE A 436 10.84 -20.30 -16.49
N SER A 437 11.30 -20.73 -17.67
CA SER A 437 10.52 -20.56 -18.90
C SER A 437 9.24 -21.39 -18.78
N ALA A 438 8.10 -20.72 -18.93
CA ALA A 438 6.74 -21.23 -18.79
C ALA A 438 6.47 -22.66 -19.32
N PRO A 439 5.40 -23.33 -18.80
CA PRO A 439 4.42 -22.79 -17.86
C PRO A 439 4.85 -22.97 -16.41
N PHE A 440 4.53 -21.97 -15.59
CA PHE A 440 4.45 -22.08 -14.15
C PHE A 440 3.74 -23.40 -13.78
N ASP A 441 4.45 -24.32 -13.12
CA ASP A 441 3.84 -25.56 -12.63
C ASP A 441 3.53 -25.41 -11.12
N PRO A 442 2.26 -25.31 -10.71
CA PRO A 442 1.87 -25.28 -9.30
C PRO A 442 2.25 -26.57 -8.56
N LYS A 443 2.49 -27.67 -9.27
CA LYS A 443 3.07 -28.88 -8.69
C LYS A 443 4.57 -28.64 -8.54
N ASN A 444 4.92 -28.01 -7.43
CA ASN A 444 6.27 -27.84 -6.88
C ASN A 444 7.28 -28.85 -7.47
N SER A 445 8.02 -28.44 -8.50
CA SER A 445 9.02 -29.31 -9.11
C SER A 445 10.13 -29.60 -8.09
N ASP A 446 10.69 -30.82 -8.11
CA ASP A 446 11.81 -31.22 -7.23
C ASP A 446 12.97 -30.21 -7.28
N LEU A 447 13.14 -29.55 -8.43
CA LEU A 447 14.13 -28.51 -8.63
C LEU A 447 13.83 -27.21 -7.85
N LYS A 448 12.57 -26.79 -7.77
CA LYS A 448 12.17 -25.66 -6.92
C LYS A 448 12.43 -25.97 -5.45
N HIS A 449 12.11 -27.18 -5.01
CA HIS A 449 12.41 -27.66 -3.67
C HIS A 449 13.90 -27.65 -3.38
N LEU A 450 14.73 -28.19 -4.27
CA LEU A 450 16.18 -28.18 -4.10
C LEU A 450 16.75 -26.75 -4.01
N LEU A 451 16.35 -25.85 -4.90
CA LEU A 451 16.81 -24.46 -4.88
C LEU A 451 16.40 -23.77 -3.57
N LYS A 452 15.20 -24.07 -3.07
CA LYS A 452 14.70 -23.54 -1.79
C LYS A 452 15.50 -24.09 -0.61
N GLU A 453 15.77 -25.39 -0.54
CA GLU A 453 16.59 -26.01 0.51
C GLU A 453 18.03 -25.46 0.56
N ARG A 454 18.51 -24.96 -0.59
CA ARG A 454 19.85 -24.39 -0.72
C ARG A 454 19.91 -22.89 -0.47
N ARG A 455 18.77 -22.22 -0.27
CA ARG A 455 18.74 -20.87 0.29
C ARG A 455 18.97 -20.99 1.80
N GLU A 456 20.17 -20.62 2.25
CA GLU A 456 20.49 -20.58 3.67
C GLU A 456 19.83 -19.36 4.33
N GLY A 457 19.21 -19.56 5.50
CA GLY A 457 18.61 -18.49 6.30
C GLY A 457 17.34 -17.88 5.69
N SER A 458 17.02 -16.67 6.15
CA SER A 458 15.91 -15.85 5.65
C SER A 458 16.34 -14.38 5.65
N PRO A 459 15.96 -13.57 4.65
CA PRO A 459 16.16 -12.14 4.73
C PRO A 459 15.39 -11.54 5.90
N GLU A 460 15.84 -10.39 6.39
CA GLU A 460 15.16 -9.65 7.43
C GLU A 460 13.74 -9.26 6.98
N VAL A 461 12.78 -9.40 7.89
CA VAL A 461 11.39 -8.96 7.71
C VAL A 461 11.18 -7.72 8.57
N ASP A 462 10.76 -6.62 7.95
CA ASP A 462 10.31 -5.44 8.70
C ASP A 462 8.96 -5.76 9.33
N LYS A 463 8.98 -5.99 10.65
CA LYS A 463 7.82 -6.41 11.43
C LYS A 463 6.88 -5.28 11.82
N LYS A 464 7.03 -4.09 11.24
CA LYS A 464 6.05 -3.02 11.41
C LYS A 464 4.70 -3.50 10.84
N VAL A 465 3.61 -3.23 11.55
CA VAL A 465 2.25 -3.48 11.09
C VAL A 465 1.63 -2.14 10.74
N ILE A 466 1.15 -1.98 9.51
CA ILE A 466 0.53 -0.74 9.03
C ILE A 466 -0.96 -0.99 8.75
N THR A 467 -1.84 -0.12 9.28
CA THR A 467 -3.29 -0.25 9.17
C THR A 467 -3.74 -0.31 7.71
N ALA A 468 -3.34 0.66 6.88
CA ALA A 468 -3.68 0.70 5.47
C ALA A 468 -3.26 -0.58 4.72
N TRP A 469 -2.01 -1.03 4.88
CA TRP A 469 -1.48 -2.16 4.12
C TRP A 469 -2.13 -3.48 4.52
N ASN A 470 -2.48 -3.61 5.80
CA ASN A 470 -3.31 -4.72 6.26
C ASN A 470 -4.75 -4.63 5.70
N GLY A 471 -5.32 -3.44 5.61
CA GLY A 471 -6.59 -3.21 4.91
C GLY A 471 -6.54 -3.70 3.45
N LEU A 472 -5.47 -3.38 2.71
CA LEU A 472 -5.26 -3.92 1.35
C LEU A 472 -5.13 -5.44 1.36
N MET A 473 -4.35 -6.02 2.27
CA MET A 473 -4.17 -7.48 2.32
C MET A 473 -5.48 -8.20 2.64
N ILE A 474 -6.27 -7.70 3.60
CA ILE A 474 -7.60 -8.25 3.91
C ILE A 474 -8.50 -8.20 2.67
N ASN A 475 -8.49 -7.08 1.94
CA ASN A 475 -9.24 -6.93 0.69
C ASN A 475 -8.75 -7.91 -0.39
N GLY A 476 -7.44 -8.04 -0.58
CA GLY A 476 -6.83 -9.01 -1.50
C GLY A 476 -7.20 -10.46 -1.17
N LEU A 477 -7.19 -10.84 0.11
CA LEU A 477 -7.62 -12.16 0.58
C LEU A 477 -9.12 -12.41 0.34
N ALA A 478 -9.97 -11.39 0.51
CA ALA A 478 -11.40 -11.49 0.24
C ALA A 478 -11.68 -11.69 -1.26
N ASN A 479 -10.98 -10.96 -2.14
CA ASN A 479 -11.04 -11.18 -3.59
C ASN A 479 -10.50 -12.55 -4.00
N ALA A 480 -9.41 -13.01 -3.36
CA ALA A 480 -8.88 -14.34 -3.62
C ALA A 480 -9.87 -15.44 -3.21
N TYR A 481 -10.54 -15.29 -2.07
CA TYR A 481 -11.58 -16.23 -1.64
C TYR A 481 -12.74 -16.29 -2.63
N SER A 482 -13.20 -15.15 -3.18
CA SER A 482 -14.38 -15.13 -4.06
C SER A 482 -14.18 -15.93 -5.35
N VAL A 483 -12.93 -16.10 -5.80
CA VAL A 483 -12.61 -16.87 -7.01
C VAL A 483 -12.02 -18.26 -6.74
N THR A 484 -11.47 -18.51 -5.54
CA THR A 484 -10.86 -19.80 -5.18
C THR A 484 -11.77 -20.69 -4.34
N GLY A 485 -12.71 -20.12 -3.59
CA GLY A 485 -13.46 -20.83 -2.54
C GLY A 485 -12.59 -21.33 -1.37
N ASN A 486 -11.35 -20.85 -1.24
CA ASN A 486 -10.42 -21.33 -0.21
C ASN A 486 -10.76 -20.72 1.17
N GLU A 487 -11.43 -21.50 2.03
CA GLU A 487 -11.84 -21.09 3.38
C GLU A 487 -10.69 -20.58 4.27
N LYS A 488 -9.43 -21.00 4.03
CA LYS A 488 -8.29 -20.47 4.78
C LYS A 488 -8.03 -18.99 4.47
N MET A 489 -8.23 -18.56 3.22
CA MET A 489 -8.10 -17.16 2.82
C MET A 489 -9.17 -16.31 3.52
N LYS A 490 -10.42 -16.78 3.54
CA LYS A 490 -11.53 -16.13 4.25
C LYS A 490 -11.26 -16.01 5.75
N ALA A 491 -10.88 -17.11 6.40
CA ALA A 491 -10.58 -17.14 7.82
C ALA A 491 -9.42 -16.18 8.19
N LEU A 492 -8.37 -16.13 7.35
CA LEU A 492 -7.24 -15.24 7.57
C LEU A 492 -7.64 -13.76 7.38
N ALA A 493 -8.46 -13.45 6.39
CA ALA A 493 -9.00 -12.10 6.19
C ALA A 493 -9.80 -11.61 7.42
N ILE A 494 -10.74 -12.44 7.90
CA ILE A 494 -11.61 -12.13 9.04
C ILE A 494 -10.80 -11.96 10.33
N SER A 495 -9.92 -12.91 10.64
CA SER A 495 -9.09 -12.86 11.85
C SER A 495 -8.12 -11.67 11.85
N THR A 496 -7.53 -11.35 10.70
CA THR A 496 -6.68 -10.16 10.54
C THR A 496 -7.49 -8.88 10.73
N ALA A 497 -8.69 -8.78 10.16
CA ALA A 497 -9.56 -7.63 10.34
C ALA A 497 -9.95 -7.39 11.82
N HIS A 498 -10.26 -8.45 12.56
CA HIS A 498 -10.49 -8.36 14.00
C HIS A 498 -9.23 -7.91 14.76
N THR A 499 -8.06 -8.44 14.38
CA THR A 499 -6.79 -8.12 15.01
C THR A 499 -6.43 -6.65 14.81
N ILE A 500 -6.51 -6.15 13.57
CA ILE A 500 -6.24 -4.75 13.25
C ILE A 500 -7.26 -3.84 13.92
N TRP A 501 -8.56 -4.17 13.91
CA TRP A 501 -9.55 -3.38 14.64
C TRP A 501 -9.22 -3.31 16.14
N ARG A 502 -8.89 -4.43 16.78
CA ARG A 502 -8.57 -4.49 18.21
C ARG A 502 -7.31 -3.69 18.55
N ASN A 503 -6.26 -3.85 17.75
CA ASN A 503 -4.95 -3.32 18.08
C ASN A 503 -4.77 -1.87 17.60
N HIS A 504 -5.44 -1.47 16.51
CA HIS A 504 -5.19 -0.20 15.82
C HIS A 504 -6.36 0.80 15.86
N PHE A 505 -7.53 0.42 16.40
CA PHE A 505 -8.59 1.39 16.68
C PHE A 505 -8.56 1.80 18.15
N ASP A 506 -8.19 3.05 18.41
CA ASP A 506 -8.27 3.67 19.72
C ASP A 506 -9.71 4.15 19.96
N ALA A 507 -10.45 3.36 20.72
CA ALA A 507 -11.85 3.65 21.05
C ALA A 507 -12.00 4.86 21.99
N ALA A 508 -11.01 5.16 22.82
CA ALA A 508 -11.06 6.30 23.75
C ALA A 508 -10.91 7.63 23.01
N GLN A 509 -10.01 7.67 22.03
CA GLN A 509 -9.80 8.86 21.20
C GLN A 509 -10.59 8.84 19.89
N ASN A 510 -11.33 7.76 19.64
CA ASN A 510 -12.14 7.54 18.44
C ASN A 510 -11.33 7.73 17.15
N ARG A 511 -10.18 7.07 17.04
CA ARG A 511 -9.24 7.22 15.91
C ARG A 511 -8.54 5.91 15.58
N LEU A 512 -8.10 5.78 14.32
CA LEU A 512 -7.10 4.79 13.95
C LEU A 512 -5.71 5.28 14.31
N ILE A 513 -4.82 4.35 14.64
CA ILE A 513 -3.37 4.54 14.60
C ILE A 513 -2.86 4.11 13.22
N ARG A 514 -1.73 4.68 12.80
CA ARG A 514 -1.11 4.35 11.51
C ARG A 514 -0.41 3.00 11.57
N SER A 515 0.41 2.82 12.59
CA SER A 515 1.34 1.69 12.64
C SER A 515 1.58 1.20 14.06
N SER A 516 2.09 -0.03 14.16
CA SER A 516 2.67 -0.54 15.39
C SER A 516 3.95 -1.34 15.10
N PHE A 517 4.87 -1.36 16.05
CA PHE A 517 6.10 -2.14 15.99
C PHE A 517 6.43 -2.65 17.41
N GLN A 518 6.62 -3.96 17.55
CA GLN A 518 6.87 -4.61 18.85
C GLN A 518 5.85 -4.23 19.93
N GLY A 519 4.56 -4.20 19.57
CA GLY A 519 3.47 -3.82 20.48
C GLY A 519 3.37 -2.33 20.81
N LYS A 520 4.31 -1.50 20.36
CA LYS A 520 4.22 -0.03 20.50
C LYS A 520 3.52 0.57 19.29
N THR A 521 2.47 1.34 19.55
CA THR A 521 1.71 2.06 18.53
C THR A 521 2.43 3.35 18.14
N ASN A 522 2.40 3.73 16.86
CA ASN A 522 3.02 4.96 16.38
C ASN A 522 2.16 5.68 15.33
N HIS A 523 2.16 7.01 15.46
CA HIS A 523 1.42 7.99 14.63
C HIS A 523 -0.09 7.78 14.51
N ARG A 524 -0.78 8.84 14.15
CA ARG A 524 -2.22 8.80 13.87
C ARG A 524 -2.48 8.23 12.49
N GLY A 525 -3.60 7.53 12.36
CA GLY A 525 -4.09 7.06 11.07
C GLY A 525 -4.31 8.23 10.11
N GLN A 526 -3.92 8.01 8.87
CA GLN A 526 -4.13 8.89 7.72
C GLN A 526 -5.33 8.42 6.92
N LEU A 527 -5.79 9.23 5.96
CA LEU A 527 -6.95 8.91 5.13
C LEU A 527 -6.86 7.50 4.54
N SER A 528 -5.69 7.06 4.07
CA SER A 528 -5.49 5.72 3.52
C SER A 528 -5.76 4.59 4.53
N ASP A 529 -5.46 4.78 5.82
CA ASP A 529 -5.76 3.81 6.87
C ASP A 529 -7.26 3.63 7.04
N TYR A 530 -8.01 4.73 7.04
CA TYR A 530 -9.48 4.70 7.12
C TYR A 530 -10.09 4.12 5.86
N SER A 531 -9.68 4.59 4.68
CA SER A 531 -10.25 4.16 3.40
C SER A 531 -10.04 2.68 3.15
N TYR A 532 -8.82 2.17 3.31
CA TYR A 532 -8.52 0.80 2.96
C TYR A 532 -9.12 -0.18 3.96
N LEU A 533 -9.10 0.15 5.26
CA LEU A 533 -9.71 -0.69 6.29
C LEU A 533 -11.24 -0.70 6.17
N ALA A 534 -11.87 0.45 5.88
CA ALA A 534 -13.30 0.52 5.64
C ALA A 534 -13.72 -0.30 4.40
N ASN A 535 -12.92 -0.26 3.33
CA ASN A 535 -13.15 -1.08 2.13
C ASN A 535 -13.03 -2.57 2.44
N ALA A 536 -12.01 -2.96 3.21
CA ALA A 536 -11.82 -4.33 3.67
C ALA A 536 -13.00 -4.84 4.52
N PHE A 537 -13.55 -4.00 5.41
CA PHE A 537 -14.73 -4.35 6.20
C PHE A 537 -15.99 -4.51 5.35
N LEU A 538 -16.18 -3.69 4.30
CA LEU A 538 -17.28 -3.91 3.36
C LEU A 538 -17.14 -5.26 2.63
N LYS A 539 -15.92 -5.63 2.23
CA LYS A 539 -15.66 -6.95 1.66
C LYS A 539 -15.91 -8.09 2.64
N ILE A 540 -15.50 -7.96 3.90
CA ILE A 540 -15.83 -9.00 4.89
C ILE A 540 -17.33 -9.08 5.15
N HIS A 541 -18.04 -7.95 5.16
CA HIS A 541 -19.49 -7.94 5.29
C HIS A 541 -20.15 -8.70 4.13
N GLU A 542 -19.67 -8.56 2.89
CA GLU A 542 -20.13 -9.38 1.76
C GLU A 542 -19.95 -10.87 2.06
N LEU A 543 -18.78 -11.29 2.54
CA LEU A 543 -18.46 -12.70 2.77
C LEU A 543 -19.16 -13.36 3.97
N THR A 544 -19.65 -12.56 4.93
CA THR A 544 -20.11 -13.05 6.24
C THR A 544 -21.56 -12.65 6.56
N GLU A 545 -22.09 -11.63 5.90
CA GLU A 545 -23.34 -10.95 6.26
C GLU A 545 -23.37 -10.43 7.71
N ASP A 546 -22.24 -10.36 8.41
CA ASP A 546 -22.18 -9.84 9.78
C ASP A 546 -22.20 -8.30 9.76
N ASP A 547 -23.25 -7.72 10.33
CA ASP A 547 -23.47 -6.29 10.43
C ASP A 547 -22.41 -5.56 11.26
N VAL A 548 -21.60 -6.26 12.08
CA VAL A 548 -20.50 -5.63 12.81
C VAL A 548 -19.54 -4.90 11.88
N TRP A 549 -19.28 -5.47 10.70
CA TRP A 549 -18.37 -4.90 9.71
C TRP A 549 -18.97 -3.67 9.05
N LEU A 550 -20.25 -3.72 8.69
CA LEU A 550 -20.96 -2.56 8.14
C LEU A 550 -21.00 -1.39 9.13
N LYS A 551 -21.23 -1.67 10.41
CA LYS A 551 -21.20 -0.67 11.50
C LYS A 551 -19.80 -0.07 11.69
N ARG A 552 -18.74 -0.89 11.59
CA ARG A 552 -17.36 -0.40 11.65
C ARG A 552 -17.00 0.45 10.43
N THR A 553 -17.41 0.07 9.23
CA THR A 553 -17.24 0.89 8.03
C THR A 553 -17.91 2.25 8.21
N GLN A 554 -19.18 2.27 8.64
CA GLN A 554 -19.89 3.52 8.92
C GLN A 554 -19.12 4.39 9.92
N LYS A 555 -18.66 3.79 11.02
CA LYS A 555 -17.88 4.47 12.05
C LYS A 555 -16.61 5.14 11.50
N LEU A 556 -15.90 4.46 10.61
CA LEU A 556 -14.71 5.01 9.96
C LEU A 556 -15.07 6.15 8.99
N VAL A 557 -16.14 6.00 8.21
CA VAL A 557 -16.65 7.06 7.31
C VAL A 557 -17.06 8.31 8.09
N ASP A 558 -17.73 8.14 9.24
CA ASP A 558 -18.14 9.25 10.11
C ASP A 558 -16.94 10.03 10.67
N ILE A 559 -15.86 9.32 11.02
CA ILE A 559 -14.61 9.95 11.47
C ILE A 559 -13.96 10.74 10.32
N VAL A 560 -13.92 10.17 9.12
CA VAL A 560 -13.35 10.84 7.94
C VAL A 560 -14.17 12.09 7.56
N SER A 561 -15.50 11.98 7.52
CA SER A 561 -16.38 13.11 7.17
C SER A 561 -16.27 14.27 8.17
N THR A 562 -15.92 13.96 9.43
CA THR A 562 -15.73 14.97 10.48
C THR A 562 -14.34 15.60 10.44
N TYR A 563 -13.27 14.79 10.46
CA TYR A 563 -11.92 15.29 10.78
C TYR A 563 -10.98 15.42 9.57
N PHE A 564 -11.39 14.95 8.39
CA PHE A 564 -10.56 14.98 7.17
C PHE A 564 -11.15 15.86 6.08
N THR A 565 -12.31 16.47 6.30
CA THR A 565 -13.01 17.26 5.26
C THR A 565 -12.18 18.43 4.75
N ALA A 566 -12.18 18.63 3.43
CA ALA A 566 -11.55 19.77 2.79
C ALA A 566 -12.55 20.79 2.22
N GLY A 567 -13.84 20.64 2.53
CA GLY A 567 -14.91 21.57 2.11
C GLY A 567 -15.31 21.52 0.62
N ASN A 568 -14.54 20.82 -0.23
CA ASN A 568 -14.83 20.65 -1.66
C ASN A 568 -15.35 19.23 -2.00
N GLY A 569 -15.84 18.47 -1.03
CA GLY A 569 -16.27 17.08 -1.22
C GLY A 569 -15.15 16.03 -1.20
N SER A 570 -13.89 16.44 -1.09
CA SER A 570 -12.77 15.53 -0.89
C SER A 570 -12.17 15.64 0.51
N PHE A 571 -11.18 14.79 0.78
CA PHE A 571 -10.54 14.67 2.08
C PHE A 571 -9.04 14.99 2.01
N TYR A 572 -8.55 15.64 3.05
CA TYR A 572 -7.13 15.77 3.32
C TYR A 572 -6.52 14.41 3.68
N SER A 573 -5.22 14.23 3.46
CA SER A 573 -4.53 13.01 3.88
C SER A 573 -4.39 12.87 5.40
N SER A 574 -4.39 13.99 6.13
CA SER A 574 -4.15 14.04 7.58
C SER A 574 -5.37 14.44 8.40
N ASP A 575 -5.42 13.89 9.62
CA ASP A 575 -6.41 14.17 10.66
C ASP A 575 -6.20 15.55 11.29
N GLU A 576 -7.27 16.34 11.45
CA GLU A 576 -7.16 17.72 11.96
C GLU A 576 -7.15 17.89 13.47
N ARG A 577 -7.40 16.83 14.23
CA ARG A 577 -7.51 16.93 15.70
C ARG A 577 -6.22 17.50 16.30
N LYS A 578 -6.30 18.55 17.12
CA LYS A 578 -5.11 19.21 17.70
C LYS A 578 -4.43 18.44 18.86
N THR A 579 -4.87 17.22 19.18
CA THR A 579 -4.46 16.48 20.39
C THR A 579 -3.14 15.72 20.25
N ASP A 580 -2.12 16.29 19.59
CA ASP A 580 -0.81 15.61 19.43
C ASP A 580 0.00 15.72 20.71
N THR A 581 -0.50 15.06 21.75
CA THR A 581 0.25 14.82 22.98
C THR A 581 1.38 13.82 22.77
N TRP A 582 1.45 13.11 21.63
CA TRP A 582 2.56 12.20 21.34
C TRP A 582 3.93 12.92 21.35
N ASN A 583 3.98 14.16 20.86
CA ASN A 583 5.18 14.98 20.96
C ASN A 583 5.28 15.71 22.31
N ALA A 584 4.15 16.08 22.94
CA ALA A 584 4.17 16.85 24.19
C ALA A 584 4.50 16.02 25.44
N GLU A 585 4.27 14.71 25.45
CA GLU A 585 4.64 13.84 26.58
C GLU A 585 6.13 13.43 26.55
N ASN A 586 6.75 13.38 25.37
CA ASN A 586 8.17 13.01 25.20
C ASN A 586 9.12 14.20 25.04
N GLN A 587 8.60 15.39 24.76
CA GLN A 587 9.35 16.63 24.74
C GLN A 587 8.77 17.48 25.87
N ASN A 588 9.56 17.79 26.90
CA ASN A 588 9.20 18.70 28.00
C ASN A 588 8.77 20.08 27.46
N VAL A 589 7.56 20.20 26.92
CA VAL A 589 7.00 21.41 26.35
C VAL A 589 6.09 22.00 27.42
N ASN A 590 6.60 23.02 28.10
CA ASN A 590 5.89 23.71 29.19
C ASN A 590 4.68 24.54 28.73
N ASP A 591 4.37 24.59 27.43
CA ASP A 591 3.18 25.28 26.92
C ASP A 591 2.74 24.77 25.53
N PRO A 592 1.71 23.90 25.44
CA PRO A 592 1.13 23.47 24.17
C PRO A 592 0.37 24.59 23.42
N GLN A 593 0.03 25.70 24.07
CA GLN A 593 -0.79 26.76 23.47
C GLN A 593 0.02 27.80 22.67
N SER A 594 1.35 27.83 22.80
CA SER A 594 2.20 28.81 22.09
C SER A 594 2.60 28.38 20.68
N VAL A 595 2.18 27.20 20.20
CA VAL A 595 2.40 26.76 18.83
C VAL A 595 1.47 27.55 17.91
N SER A 596 1.99 28.66 17.40
CA SER A 596 1.25 29.73 16.74
C SER A 596 0.28 29.25 15.65
N GLU A 597 -0.85 29.94 15.53
CA GLU A 597 -1.80 29.86 14.40
C GLU A 597 -1.14 29.98 13.01
N ASN A 598 0.12 30.45 12.93
CA ASN A 598 0.91 30.58 11.70
C ASN A 598 1.73 29.33 11.31
N LEU A 599 1.83 28.31 12.17
CA LEU A 599 2.48 27.02 11.84
C LEU A 599 1.50 25.95 11.36
N THR A 600 0.20 26.27 11.34
CA THR A 600 -0.84 25.51 10.61
C THR A 600 -0.57 25.41 9.10
N THR A 601 0.53 26.01 8.63
CA THR A 601 1.09 25.97 7.28
C THR A 601 1.76 24.64 6.91
N PHE A 602 1.71 23.58 7.73
CA PHE A 602 1.91 22.22 7.21
C PHE A 602 0.68 21.85 6.41
N GLN A 603 0.76 22.14 5.12
CA GLN A 603 -0.34 22.05 4.17
C GLN A 603 -0.92 20.65 4.19
N ARG A 604 -2.00 20.48 4.95
CA ARG A 604 -2.95 19.41 4.73
C ARG A 604 -3.27 19.48 3.24
N HIS A 605 -2.90 18.44 2.53
CA HIS A 605 -3.10 18.38 1.09
C HIS A 605 -4.03 17.22 0.78
N GLN A 606 -4.78 17.38 -0.28
CA GLN A 606 -5.61 16.32 -0.82
C GLN A 606 -4.71 15.50 -1.75
N TYR A 607 -4.63 14.19 -1.53
CA TYR A 607 -3.83 13.33 -2.39
C TYR A 607 -4.77 12.47 -3.26
N PHE A 608 -4.65 12.68 -4.57
CA PHE A 608 -5.44 11.99 -5.61
C PHE A 608 -4.59 11.13 -6.54
N ARG A 609 -3.27 11.16 -6.38
CA ARG A 609 -2.36 10.42 -7.25
C ARG A 609 -2.21 8.98 -6.76
N ASP A 610 -2.46 8.03 -7.63
CA ASP A 610 -2.02 6.65 -7.47
C ASP A 610 -0.50 6.61 -7.62
N GLY A 611 0.17 6.00 -6.64
CA GLY A 611 1.58 5.65 -6.73
C GLY A 611 1.71 4.14 -6.62
N GLU A 612 2.55 3.70 -5.69
CA GLU A 612 2.63 2.30 -5.26
C GLU A 612 1.40 1.83 -4.46
N LEU A 613 0.59 2.80 -4.03
CA LEU A 613 -0.64 2.64 -3.28
C LEU A 613 -1.73 3.47 -3.96
N PHE A 614 -2.97 3.02 -3.85
CA PHE A 614 -4.14 3.74 -4.38
C PHE A 614 -4.35 5.08 -3.67
N ALA A 615 -4.82 6.11 -4.36
CA ALA A 615 -5.15 7.35 -3.66
C ALA A 615 -6.25 7.11 -2.60
N GLY A 616 -6.03 7.62 -1.37
CA GLY A 616 -6.97 7.43 -0.25
C GLY A 616 -8.37 8.00 -0.54
N ASN A 617 -8.43 9.10 -1.29
CA ASN A 617 -9.69 9.67 -1.80
C ASN A 617 -10.38 8.70 -2.78
N SER A 618 -9.66 8.11 -3.72
CA SER A 618 -10.24 7.19 -4.71
C SER A 618 -10.82 5.93 -4.05
N VAL A 619 -10.16 5.37 -3.03
CA VAL A 619 -10.71 4.25 -2.26
C VAL A 619 -11.87 4.70 -1.35
N MET A 620 -11.83 5.90 -0.77
CA MET A 620 -12.96 6.40 0.03
C MET A 620 -14.22 6.64 -0.82
N LEU A 621 -14.07 7.03 -2.10
CA LEU A 621 -15.20 7.11 -3.03
C LEU A 621 -15.86 5.73 -3.22
N GLU A 622 -15.07 4.69 -3.41
CA GLU A 622 -15.54 3.30 -3.49
C GLU A 622 -16.25 2.87 -2.20
N VAL A 623 -15.67 3.19 -1.04
CA VAL A 623 -16.27 2.91 0.28
C VAL A 623 -17.62 3.60 0.41
N MET A 624 -17.71 4.90 0.13
CA MET A 624 -18.96 5.65 0.24
C MET A 624 -20.02 5.11 -0.72
N HIS A 625 -19.64 4.78 -1.95
CA HIS A 625 -20.54 4.18 -2.93
C HIS A 625 -21.09 2.84 -2.43
N ASN A 626 -20.21 1.93 -2.02
CA ASN A 626 -20.58 0.59 -1.57
C ASN A 626 -21.34 0.58 -0.24
N LEU A 627 -21.03 1.51 0.67
CA LEU A 627 -21.76 1.70 1.91
C LEU A 627 -23.16 2.26 1.64
N TRP A 628 -23.30 3.24 0.74
CA TRP A 628 -24.59 3.78 0.32
C TRP A 628 -25.47 2.70 -0.33
N LEU A 629 -24.90 1.87 -1.21
CA LEU A 629 -25.62 0.75 -1.84
C LEU A 629 -26.17 -0.26 -0.82
N ARG A 630 -25.55 -0.40 0.35
CA ARG A 630 -25.95 -1.35 1.41
C ARG A 630 -26.90 -0.76 2.45
N THR A 631 -26.80 0.55 2.68
CA THR A 631 -27.51 1.22 3.77
C THR A 631 -28.66 2.10 3.30
N GLY A 632 -28.55 2.69 2.11
CA GLY A 632 -29.44 3.75 1.65
C GLY A 632 -29.36 5.04 2.48
N ASN A 633 -28.27 5.24 3.25
CA ASN A 633 -28.11 6.42 4.09
C ASN A 633 -28.02 7.69 3.23
N GLY A 634 -28.96 8.62 3.41
CA GLY A 634 -29.05 9.86 2.63
C GLY A 634 -27.83 10.78 2.79
N GLU A 635 -27.26 10.88 3.98
CA GLU A 635 -26.08 11.73 4.24
C GLU A 635 -24.85 11.22 3.48
N ILE A 636 -24.65 9.89 3.47
CA ILE A 636 -23.59 9.25 2.68
C ILE A 636 -23.85 9.45 1.19
N GLY A 637 -25.11 9.35 0.76
CA GLY A 637 -25.50 9.64 -0.63
C GLY A 637 -25.12 11.05 -1.05
N THR A 638 -25.37 12.06 -0.21
CA THR A 638 -24.99 13.45 -0.49
C THR A 638 -23.46 13.63 -0.54
N MET A 639 -22.73 13.06 0.43
CA MET A 639 -21.26 13.11 0.42
C MET A 639 -20.67 12.45 -0.83
N LEU A 640 -21.18 11.27 -1.19
CA LEU A 640 -20.80 10.53 -2.41
C LEU A 640 -20.96 11.38 -3.67
N LEU A 641 -22.07 12.12 -3.82
CA LEU A 641 -22.28 12.96 -4.99
C LEU A 641 -21.23 14.08 -5.07
N SER A 642 -20.95 14.77 -3.97
CA SER A 642 -19.93 15.82 -3.95
C SER A 642 -18.54 15.28 -4.23
N MET A 643 -18.19 14.15 -3.62
CA MET A 643 -16.89 13.51 -3.79
C MET A 643 -16.68 13.01 -5.22
N LYS A 644 -17.73 12.43 -5.81
CA LYS A 644 -17.72 11.96 -7.20
C LYS A 644 -17.41 13.10 -8.16
N GLU A 645 -18.04 14.26 -8.03
CA GLU A 645 -17.78 15.40 -8.93
C GLU A 645 -16.35 15.92 -8.79
N THR A 646 -15.81 16.00 -7.57
CA THR A 646 -14.42 16.39 -7.34
C THR A 646 -13.44 15.40 -7.96
N ILE A 647 -13.64 14.10 -7.75
CA ILE A 647 -12.76 13.07 -8.32
C ILE A 647 -12.84 13.01 -9.85
N LYS A 648 -14.03 13.20 -10.43
CA LYS A 648 -14.21 13.30 -11.88
C LYS A 648 -13.36 14.43 -12.47
N SER A 649 -13.39 15.60 -11.85
CA SER A 649 -12.59 16.75 -12.31
C SER A 649 -11.08 16.49 -12.19
N TYR A 650 -10.62 15.79 -11.15
CA TYR A 650 -9.20 15.36 -11.06
C TYR A 650 -8.84 14.33 -12.14
N PHE A 651 -9.71 13.35 -12.36
CA PHE A 651 -9.49 12.29 -13.34
C PHE A 651 -9.42 12.85 -14.77
N ASP A 652 -10.26 13.83 -15.10
CA ASP A 652 -10.25 14.50 -16.41
C ASP A 652 -8.92 15.22 -16.68
N LEU A 653 -8.34 15.87 -15.65
CA LEU A 653 -7.07 16.58 -15.76
C LEU A 653 -5.85 15.65 -15.83
N GLN A 654 -5.82 14.59 -15.02
CA GLN A 654 -4.66 13.71 -14.87
C GLN A 654 -5.08 12.22 -14.77
N PRO A 655 -5.65 11.63 -15.84
CA PRO A 655 -6.24 10.28 -15.75
C PRO A 655 -5.20 9.20 -15.41
N PHE A 656 -3.98 9.33 -15.94
CA PHE A 656 -2.89 8.37 -15.70
C PHE A 656 -2.27 8.47 -14.30
N ASP A 657 -2.52 9.55 -13.58
CA ASP A 657 -2.14 9.68 -12.18
C ASP A 657 -3.24 9.14 -11.26
N ASN A 658 -4.44 8.76 -11.73
CA ASN A 658 -5.55 8.35 -10.86
C ASN A 658 -6.42 7.24 -11.50
N LEU A 659 -5.80 6.19 -12.01
CA LEU A 659 -6.49 5.10 -12.70
C LEU A 659 -7.36 4.27 -11.75
N TYR A 660 -7.06 4.20 -10.45
CA TYR A 660 -7.95 3.59 -9.47
C TYR A 660 -9.28 4.36 -9.37
N ALA A 661 -9.26 5.71 -9.40
CA ALA A 661 -10.52 6.44 -9.53
C ALA A 661 -11.23 6.12 -10.84
N GLY A 662 -10.50 5.96 -11.95
CA GLY A 662 -11.07 5.49 -13.22
C GLY A 662 -11.82 4.17 -13.07
N LYS A 663 -11.27 3.22 -12.30
CA LYS A 663 -11.92 1.93 -11.97
C LYS A 663 -13.23 2.19 -11.23
N VAL A 664 -13.19 2.97 -10.16
CA VAL A 664 -14.36 3.25 -9.32
C VAL A 664 -15.44 4.05 -10.08
N LEU A 665 -15.03 5.02 -10.92
CA LEU A 665 -15.95 5.79 -11.77
C LEU A 665 -16.60 4.93 -12.85
N THR A 666 -15.88 3.91 -13.35
CA THR A 666 -16.46 2.90 -14.26
C THR A 666 -17.58 2.14 -13.53
N GLU A 667 -17.33 1.64 -12.33
CA GLU A 667 -18.33 0.91 -11.53
C GLU A 667 -19.54 1.78 -11.18
N ILE A 668 -19.32 3.03 -10.75
CA ILE A 668 -20.41 3.95 -10.40
C ILE A 668 -21.28 4.28 -11.63
N SER A 669 -20.69 4.35 -12.82
CA SER A 669 -21.41 4.75 -14.04
C SER A 669 -22.02 3.58 -14.81
N GLN A 670 -21.41 2.39 -14.76
CA GLN A 670 -21.79 1.22 -15.57
C GLN A 670 -22.27 0.02 -14.73
N GLY A 671 -22.21 0.14 -13.40
CA GLY A 671 -22.49 -0.93 -12.43
C GLY A 671 -21.25 -1.74 -12.08
N ALA A 672 -21.26 -2.45 -10.96
CA ALA A 672 -20.22 -3.41 -10.63
C ALA A 672 -20.41 -4.72 -11.44
N THR A 673 -19.38 -5.55 -11.49
CA THR A 673 -19.40 -6.89 -12.13
C THR A 673 -19.01 -8.01 -11.15
N GLU A 674 -19.14 -7.74 -9.86
CA GLU A 674 -18.77 -8.65 -8.78
C GLU A 674 -19.75 -9.83 -8.66
N HIS A 675 -19.27 -10.93 -8.06
CA HIS A 675 -20.09 -12.12 -7.81
C HIS A 675 -21.29 -11.84 -6.91
N GLN A 676 -21.13 -10.99 -5.90
CA GLN A 676 -22.23 -10.59 -5.01
C GLN A 676 -22.49 -9.10 -5.14
N GLN A 677 -23.74 -8.72 -5.41
CA GLN A 677 -24.10 -7.32 -5.61
C GLN A 677 -25.37 -6.96 -4.84
N TYR A 678 -25.32 -5.82 -4.16
CA TYR A 678 -26.45 -5.24 -3.44
C TYR A 678 -27.26 -4.36 -4.39
N PHE A 679 -28.57 -4.43 -4.26
CA PHE A 679 -29.50 -3.64 -5.07
C PHE A 679 -30.58 -3.02 -4.20
N ALA A 680 -31.35 -2.11 -4.81
CA ALA A 680 -32.43 -1.39 -4.16
C ALA A 680 -31.99 -0.66 -2.87
N MET A 681 -30.74 -0.17 -2.80
CA MET A 681 -30.18 0.45 -1.58
C MET A 681 -30.23 -0.50 -0.37
N GLY A 682 -29.79 -1.73 -0.59
CA GLY A 682 -29.61 -2.74 0.44
C GLY A 682 -30.92 -3.40 0.87
N LYS A 683 -31.97 -3.34 0.05
CA LYS A 683 -33.20 -4.13 0.27
C LYS A 683 -33.10 -5.54 -0.28
N GLY A 684 -32.09 -5.82 -1.09
CA GLY A 684 -31.69 -7.18 -1.43
C GLY A 684 -30.26 -7.24 -1.93
N TYR A 685 -29.77 -8.47 -2.05
CA TYR A 685 -28.55 -8.78 -2.78
C TYR A 685 -28.74 -10.02 -3.63
N VAL A 686 -27.87 -10.16 -4.63
CA VAL A 686 -27.79 -11.32 -5.51
C VAL A 686 -26.37 -11.83 -5.55
N GLU A 687 -26.21 -13.14 -5.42
CA GLU A 687 -24.97 -13.88 -5.61
C GLU A 687 -25.04 -14.66 -6.92
N PHE A 688 -24.06 -14.44 -7.78
CA PHE A 688 -23.89 -15.12 -9.05
C PHE A 688 -22.77 -16.15 -8.97
N ASN A 689 -23.14 -17.39 -9.23
CA ASN A 689 -22.21 -18.52 -9.36
C ASN A 689 -22.47 -19.24 -10.67
N TYR A 690 -21.44 -19.89 -11.21
CA TYR A 690 -21.61 -20.76 -12.36
C TYR A 690 -20.67 -21.95 -12.32
N GLN A 691 -21.06 -23.00 -13.03
CA GLN A 691 -20.24 -24.19 -13.26
C GLN A 691 -20.19 -24.50 -14.75
N ARG A 692 -18.99 -24.78 -15.25
CA ARG A 692 -18.75 -25.20 -16.63
C ARG A 692 -17.78 -26.38 -16.60
N ALA A 693 -18.20 -27.52 -17.15
CA ALA A 693 -17.40 -28.74 -17.16
C ALA A 693 -16.30 -28.72 -18.23
N SER A 694 -16.62 -28.19 -19.42
CA SER A 694 -15.68 -27.94 -20.52
C SER A 694 -16.22 -26.83 -21.42
N CYS A 695 -15.40 -26.30 -22.32
CA CYS A 695 -15.83 -25.24 -23.25
C CYS A 695 -16.90 -25.70 -24.25
N ASP A 696 -16.99 -26.99 -24.53
CA ASP A 696 -18.00 -27.54 -25.44
C ASP A 696 -19.38 -27.72 -24.78
N LEU A 697 -19.47 -27.54 -23.46
CA LEU A 697 -20.69 -27.75 -22.69
C LEU A 697 -21.27 -26.42 -22.18
N PRO A 698 -22.60 -26.33 -22.02
CA PRO A 698 -23.24 -25.14 -21.47
C PRO A 698 -22.75 -24.83 -20.05
N ALA A 699 -22.56 -23.55 -19.75
CA ALA A 699 -22.38 -23.10 -18.39
C ALA A 699 -23.74 -23.13 -17.67
N ASN A 700 -23.78 -23.78 -16.51
CA ASN A 700 -24.91 -23.73 -15.59
C ASN A 700 -24.74 -22.49 -14.70
N LEU A 701 -25.72 -21.60 -14.73
CA LEU A 701 -25.72 -20.30 -14.07
C LEU A 701 -26.70 -20.34 -12.89
N GLU A 702 -26.29 -19.81 -11.74
CA GLU A 702 -27.12 -19.70 -10.56
C GLU A 702 -27.06 -18.27 -10.01
N PHE A 703 -28.24 -17.65 -9.88
CA PHE A 703 -28.43 -16.37 -9.22
C PHE A 703 -29.20 -16.60 -7.91
N SER A 704 -28.49 -16.62 -6.79
CA SER A 704 -29.06 -16.72 -5.45
C SER A 704 -29.43 -15.33 -4.94
N ILE A 705 -30.72 -15.06 -4.74
CA ILE A 705 -31.24 -13.73 -4.41
C ILE A 705 -31.87 -13.77 -3.02
N LYS A 706 -31.56 -12.76 -2.20
CA LYS A 706 -32.14 -12.55 -0.88
C LYS A 706 -32.70 -11.14 -0.76
N LEU A 707 -33.95 -11.03 -0.34
CA LEU A 707 -34.64 -9.76 -0.09
C LEU A 707 -34.86 -9.58 1.42
N LYS A 708 -34.78 -8.33 1.89
CA LYS A 708 -35.14 -7.97 3.28
C LYS A 708 -36.65 -8.12 3.48
N ASP A 709 -37.03 -8.41 4.73
CA ASP A 709 -38.43 -8.50 5.12
C ASP A 709 -39.22 -7.24 4.76
N GLY A 710 -40.45 -7.44 4.31
CA GLY A 710 -41.33 -6.36 3.82
C GLY A 710 -41.06 -5.93 2.37
N TRP A 711 -39.97 -6.39 1.75
CA TRP A 711 -39.65 -6.12 0.34
C TRP A 711 -39.89 -7.36 -0.52
N HIS A 712 -40.27 -7.12 -1.77
CA HIS A 712 -40.47 -8.14 -2.78
C HIS A 712 -39.99 -7.63 -4.14
N MET A 713 -39.81 -8.55 -5.08
CA MET A 713 -39.41 -8.27 -6.45
C MET A 713 -40.51 -8.71 -7.41
N ASN A 714 -40.77 -7.96 -8.47
CA ASN A 714 -41.76 -8.37 -9.47
C ASN A 714 -41.38 -9.72 -10.09
N SER A 715 -42.35 -10.60 -10.34
CA SER A 715 -42.07 -11.88 -11.00
C SER A 715 -41.60 -11.70 -12.46
N SER A 716 -41.19 -12.77 -13.12
CA SER A 716 -40.85 -12.75 -14.56
C SER A 716 -42.09 -12.66 -15.46
N SER A 717 -43.29 -12.81 -14.91
CA SER A 717 -44.57 -12.67 -15.61
C SER A 717 -45.57 -11.90 -14.74
N PRO A 718 -45.29 -10.61 -14.46
CA PRO A 718 -46.18 -9.78 -13.65
C PRO A 718 -47.53 -9.66 -14.36
N ASN A 719 -48.61 -9.67 -13.59
CA ASN A 719 -49.98 -9.60 -14.10
C ASN A 719 -50.47 -8.16 -14.34
N ASN A 720 -49.58 -7.18 -14.30
CA ASN A 720 -49.85 -5.77 -14.58
C ASN A 720 -48.80 -5.22 -15.55
N GLN A 721 -49.26 -4.60 -16.64
CA GLN A 721 -48.43 -4.10 -17.74
C GLN A 721 -47.46 -2.97 -17.36
N TYR A 722 -47.70 -2.27 -16.25
CA TYR A 722 -46.85 -1.17 -15.79
C TYR A 722 -45.68 -1.63 -14.91
N LEU A 723 -45.64 -2.92 -14.54
CA LEU A 723 -44.57 -3.48 -13.73
C LEU A 723 -43.42 -3.95 -14.60
N ILE A 724 -42.19 -3.64 -14.18
CA ILE A 724 -41.01 -4.16 -14.86
C ILE A 724 -40.82 -5.63 -14.44
N PRO A 725 -40.83 -6.59 -15.39
CA PRO A 725 -40.65 -8.00 -15.09
C PRO A 725 -39.20 -8.28 -14.69
N THR A 726 -39.00 -9.25 -13.81
CA THR A 726 -37.65 -9.79 -13.61
C THR A 726 -37.20 -10.52 -14.86
N ARG A 727 -36.09 -10.10 -15.45
CA ARG A 727 -35.56 -10.67 -16.69
C ARG A 727 -34.05 -10.85 -16.62
N LEU A 728 -33.60 -12.07 -16.86
CA LEU A 728 -32.20 -12.38 -17.14
C LEU A 728 -31.95 -12.33 -18.65
N THR A 729 -30.90 -11.62 -19.05
CA THR A 729 -30.37 -11.63 -20.43
C THR A 729 -28.89 -11.96 -20.39
N VAL A 730 -28.40 -12.62 -21.44
CA VAL A 730 -26.97 -12.89 -21.67
C VAL A 730 -26.66 -12.50 -23.10
N ASP A 731 -25.59 -11.74 -23.33
CA ASP A 731 -25.26 -11.19 -24.65
C ASP A 731 -25.01 -12.29 -25.69
N SER A 732 -24.44 -13.42 -25.28
CA SER A 732 -24.27 -14.61 -26.14
C SER A 732 -25.56 -15.40 -26.40
N GLY A 733 -26.66 -15.01 -25.77
CA GLY A 733 -27.91 -15.76 -25.75
C GLY A 733 -28.00 -16.77 -24.60
N LEU A 734 -29.25 -17.06 -24.22
CA LEU A 734 -29.61 -18.04 -23.20
C LEU A 734 -30.17 -19.31 -23.87
N ILE A 735 -29.76 -20.47 -23.38
CA ILE A 735 -30.36 -21.76 -23.76
C ILE A 735 -31.66 -21.96 -22.99
N LYS A 736 -31.61 -21.73 -21.67
CA LYS A 736 -32.74 -21.95 -20.76
C LYS A 736 -32.64 -21.00 -19.58
N VAL A 737 -33.79 -20.53 -19.10
CA VAL A 737 -33.93 -19.87 -17.80
C VAL A 737 -35.10 -20.48 -17.05
N ASP A 738 -34.88 -20.82 -15.79
CA ASP A 738 -35.87 -21.32 -14.86
C ASP A 738 -36.03 -20.31 -13.72
N TYR A 739 -37.21 -19.67 -13.68
CA TYR A 739 -37.57 -18.72 -12.63
C TYR A 739 -38.31 -19.47 -11.52
N PRO A 740 -38.15 -19.04 -10.26
CA PRO A 740 -38.83 -19.69 -9.15
C PRO A 740 -40.35 -19.51 -9.27
N LYS A 741 -41.11 -20.36 -8.56
CA LYS A 741 -42.55 -20.18 -8.44
C LYS A 741 -42.86 -18.85 -7.75
N ASP A 742 -43.70 -18.05 -8.38
CA ASP A 742 -44.13 -16.77 -7.84
C ASP A 742 -45.20 -16.90 -6.76
N SER A 743 -45.36 -15.83 -5.99
CA SER A 743 -46.40 -15.69 -4.97
C SER A 743 -47.34 -14.53 -5.33
N ILE A 744 -48.60 -14.64 -4.94
CA ILE A 744 -49.61 -13.58 -5.15
C ILE A 744 -49.68 -12.71 -3.90
N ARG A 745 -49.50 -11.40 -4.06
CA ARG A 745 -49.55 -10.43 -2.95
C ARG A 745 -50.41 -9.22 -3.31
N LYS A 746 -51.39 -8.89 -2.48
CA LYS A 746 -52.14 -7.63 -2.60
C LYS A 746 -51.37 -6.51 -1.92
N LEU A 747 -51.02 -5.47 -2.67
CA LEU A 747 -50.30 -4.31 -2.14
C LEU A 747 -51.27 -3.17 -1.87
N THR A 748 -50.93 -2.34 -0.89
CA THR A 748 -51.79 -1.22 -0.46
C THR A 748 -52.05 -0.19 -1.57
N PHE A 749 -51.10 -0.04 -2.50
CA PHE A 749 -51.19 0.89 -3.63
C PHE A 749 -51.67 0.24 -4.93
N SER A 750 -51.96 -1.06 -4.94
CA SER A 750 -52.40 -1.77 -6.14
C SER A 750 -53.78 -2.36 -5.96
N GLU A 751 -54.69 -2.05 -6.89
CA GLU A 751 -56.05 -2.60 -6.88
C GLU A 751 -56.06 -4.11 -7.14
N GLN A 752 -55.07 -4.59 -7.90
CA GLN A 752 -54.91 -6.00 -8.26
C GLN A 752 -53.81 -6.65 -7.40
N ALA A 753 -54.00 -7.91 -7.04
CA ALA A 753 -52.94 -8.67 -6.39
C ALA A 753 -51.81 -8.95 -7.40
N LEU A 754 -50.56 -8.73 -7.02
CA LEU A 754 -49.40 -8.80 -7.89
C LEU A 754 -48.67 -10.14 -7.75
N ARG A 755 -48.05 -10.61 -8.84
CA ARG A 755 -47.19 -11.81 -8.87
C ARG A 755 -45.74 -11.43 -8.57
N VAL A 756 -45.20 -11.89 -7.44
CA VAL A 756 -43.94 -11.42 -6.85
C VAL A 756 -43.06 -12.55 -6.31
N TYR A 757 -41.76 -12.29 -6.22
CA TYR A 757 -40.77 -13.08 -5.49
C TYR A 757 -40.42 -12.41 -4.16
N GLN A 758 -40.23 -13.18 -3.09
CA GLN A 758 -39.95 -12.66 -1.75
C GLN A 758 -39.04 -13.62 -0.97
N GLY A 759 -38.39 -13.11 0.08
CA GLY A 759 -37.45 -13.89 0.88
C GLY A 759 -36.22 -14.29 0.09
N GLN A 760 -35.83 -15.57 0.16
CA GLN A 760 -34.68 -16.12 -0.55
C GLN A 760 -35.15 -17.08 -1.65
N PHE A 761 -34.61 -16.91 -2.86
CA PHE A 761 -34.94 -17.74 -4.02
C PHE A 761 -33.77 -17.78 -5.01
N ARG A 762 -33.86 -18.65 -6.01
CA ARG A 762 -32.83 -18.84 -7.03
C ARG A 762 -33.43 -18.69 -8.43
N ILE A 763 -32.66 -18.10 -9.33
CA ILE A 763 -32.90 -18.15 -10.78
C ILE A 763 -31.79 -19.03 -11.36
N LEU A 764 -32.18 -20.09 -12.06
CA LEU A 764 -31.24 -21.01 -12.71
C LEU A 764 -31.25 -20.76 -14.21
N ALA A 765 -30.10 -20.78 -14.86
CA ALA A 765 -30.02 -20.59 -16.29
C ALA A 765 -28.90 -21.41 -16.94
N GLN A 766 -28.95 -21.54 -18.26
CA GLN A 766 -27.91 -22.16 -19.07
C GLN A 766 -27.55 -21.25 -20.23
N ALA A 767 -26.25 -21.06 -20.46
CA ALA A 767 -25.72 -20.31 -21.60
C ALA A 767 -24.54 -21.05 -22.22
N GLN A 768 -24.49 -21.09 -23.56
CA GLN A 768 -23.32 -21.59 -24.31
C GLN A 768 -22.56 -20.39 -24.85
N THR A 769 -21.31 -20.24 -24.43
CA THR A 769 -20.42 -19.21 -24.93
C THR A 769 -18.97 -19.53 -24.62
N ASN A 770 -18.10 -19.25 -25.57
CA ASN A 770 -16.65 -19.37 -25.41
C ASN A 770 -15.99 -18.00 -25.22
N SER A 771 -16.70 -16.91 -25.52
CA SER A 771 -16.25 -15.54 -25.29
C SER A 771 -16.68 -15.04 -23.92
N LEU A 772 -15.95 -14.05 -23.41
CA LEU A 772 -16.42 -13.28 -22.26
C LEU A 772 -17.81 -12.72 -22.58
N SER A 773 -18.79 -12.97 -21.71
CA SER A 773 -20.19 -12.62 -21.98
C SER A 773 -20.81 -11.90 -20.79
N LYS A 774 -21.46 -10.77 -21.06
CA LYS A 774 -22.19 -10.02 -20.03
C LYS A 774 -23.54 -10.68 -19.77
N LEU A 775 -23.88 -10.80 -18.49
CA LEU A 775 -25.21 -11.16 -18.02
C LEU A 775 -25.83 -9.94 -17.38
N LYS A 776 -27.14 -9.76 -17.58
CA LYS A 776 -27.88 -8.64 -17.05
C LYS A 776 -29.18 -9.14 -16.43
N LEU A 777 -29.37 -8.83 -15.16
CA LEU A 777 -30.59 -9.09 -14.40
C LEU A 777 -31.37 -7.78 -14.24
N ASP A 778 -32.39 -7.61 -15.06
CA ASP A 778 -33.36 -6.52 -14.93
C ASP A 778 -34.38 -6.87 -13.84
N LEU A 779 -34.59 -5.96 -12.89
CA LEU A 779 -35.49 -6.16 -11.76
C LEU A 779 -36.13 -4.86 -11.29
N GLN A 780 -37.22 -5.01 -10.54
CA GLN A 780 -37.85 -3.92 -9.80
C GLN A 780 -38.30 -4.41 -8.43
N VAL A 781 -37.84 -3.72 -7.40
CA VAL A 781 -38.11 -4.03 -5.99
C VAL A 781 -39.17 -3.08 -5.46
N CYS A 782 -40.16 -3.64 -4.77
CA CYS A 782 -41.26 -2.89 -4.19
C CYS A 782 -41.45 -3.26 -2.72
N GLY A 783 -41.85 -2.27 -1.92
CA GLY A 783 -42.38 -2.47 -0.57
C GLY A 783 -43.90 -2.39 -0.58
N ASP A 784 -44.52 -2.31 0.60
CA ASP A 784 -45.99 -2.23 0.71
C ASP A 784 -46.59 -0.88 0.29
N ARG A 785 -45.75 0.16 0.20
CA ARG A 785 -46.18 1.55 -0.06
C ARG A 785 -45.72 2.11 -1.38
N GLN A 786 -44.61 1.59 -1.93
CA GLN A 786 -44.01 2.12 -3.14
C GLN A 786 -43.14 1.08 -3.83
N CYS A 787 -42.98 1.23 -5.14
CA CYS A 787 -41.91 0.59 -5.90
C CYS A 787 -40.71 1.51 -6.02
N LEU A 788 -39.50 0.94 -5.96
CA LEU A 788 -38.28 1.67 -6.27
C LEU A 788 -38.08 1.72 -7.78
N ALA A 789 -37.16 2.58 -8.21
CA ALA A 789 -36.73 2.64 -9.60
C ALA A 789 -36.25 1.25 -10.07
N PRO A 790 -36.61 0.82 -11.29
CA PRO A 790 -36.06 -0.39 -11.89
C PRO A 790 -34.54 -0.34 -11.94
N GLN A 791 -33.89 -1.50 -11.80
CA GLN A 791 -32.43 -1.62 -11.82
C GLN A 791 -32.00 -2.77 -12.72
N SER A 792 -30.82 -2.61 -13.30
CA SER A 792 -30.12 -3.63 -14.07
C SER A 792 -28.85 -4.00 -13.33
N ILE A 793 -28.71 -5.27 -12.95
CA ILE A 793 -27.50 -5.78 -12.29
C ILE A 793 -26.69 -6.56 -13.32
N ASN A 794 -25.41 -6.21 -13.45
CA ASN A 794 -24.54 -6.77 -14.48
C ASN A 794 -23.57 -7.80 -13.86
N PHE A 795 -23.36 -8.92 -14.54
CA PHE A 795 -22.39 -9.96 -14.16
C PHE A 795 -21.59 -10.39 -15.38
N MET A 796 -20.50 -11.12 -15.16
CA MET A 796 -19.65 -11.62 -16.24
C MET A 796 -19.52 -13.13 -16.18
N LEU A 797 -19.75 -13.77 -17.34
CA LEU A 797 -19.43 -15.17 -17.56
C LEU A 797 -18.06 -15.22 -18.24
N ALA A 798 -17.08 -15.79 -17.55
CA ALA A 798 -15.69 -15.80 -18.01
C ALA A 798 -15.52 -16.42 -19.41
N GLN A 799 -14.51 -15.92 -20.12
CA GLN A 799 -14.02 -16.56 -21.34
C GLN A 799 -13.64 -18.01 -21.04
N CYS A 800 -14.03 -18.94 -21.92
CA CYS A 800 -13.57 -20.31 -21.78
C CYS A 800 -12.23 -20.49 -22.50
N GLN A 801 -11.25 -21.06 -21.80
CA GLN A 801 -9.99 -21.50 -22.41
C GLN A 801 -10.05 -23.02 -22.60
N SER A 802 -9.90 -23.45 -23.86
CA SER A 802 -9.89 -24.85 -24.29
C SER A 802 -8.61 -25.58 -23.87
#